data_AF-A0A7X5IS15-F1
#
_entry.id   AF-A0A7X5IS15-F1
#
_cell.length_a   1.000
_cell.length_b   1.000
_cell.length_c   1.000
_cell.angle_alpha   90.00
_cell.angle_beta   90.00
_cell.angle_gamma   90.00
#
_symmetry.space_group_name_H-M   'P 1'
#
loop_
_entity.id
_entity.type
_entity.pdbx_description
1 polymer ?
#
loop_
_entity_poly.entity_id
_entity_poly.type
_entity_poly.pdbx_seq_one_letter_code
_entity_poly.pdbx_strand_id
1 'polypeptide(L)'
;MRNKIKNRIIFIVFSLFFAVSLVFVMFPAIMNDSALFHTETLGNNLVNISMWILTAISAVFSVKYNKPVFKPEVYCRDNYFIDRLGEREALFTFLDAENTDSGSLFFIKGGMCRGKTVLLQRFADDVNQDRGKNDFQKRHKRSLEYSAYYITIHQSCVYEDILREISFQLFGNETLNTYGKVSTVLKKASYRKKVVLIMDNISKAQNHIAVETAHALLYKNPSLKIILGITEDGATQGGCTLTPPLFGEMHIIEMAKKYEKQISEQTGKEIVRISSGIPSYVRMIFQANMTELAITLSNIENIQEIVSFQLQKLKNDNQIAFFLACLKACQSAPILKEDLLTLAKASELQLEDVYDVALASEENMPNGIYIQMNALVAQCCRKTIHCQEYLVKIYEYYKTKVPSSDIALTALLMLQNFSDQQNLIEETLRKKYKEKRFFLFAWLGDLDRENNLYALYDNQALYNLFRYFYLSSLLELGKYSIAITALHRFEHSSFLLPSLRHVYTPAEFKMQYLIINLHHLSNNFTLALEEIETILSQPVSIQREHQNKLLYLKAHCQKHLGTDLQGADCILAALEKRKLSESLRIKVLYSRMAIHLFWGDDTFDYIDMIKHLKTLCKGNTQEKLHLMRHLAHHAWKLNNNVIEALKIIDSGLEILETTRWRIIYDFYFEKAEWMRIQNNEKRTVIHNTSTILSLYEKAISFAEENMDINLACSARLGKILVLLPQHQKSKSWCQEQVRIVDEEYMKMEESGLEINKAYAHYIKLLILNSQPSQEFIQYCEVNKFFDLRQHMQSKVPLKLTVM
;
A
#
# COMPACT_ATOMS: atom_id res chain seq x y z
N MET A 1 14.98 -11.33 37.64
CA MET A 1 14.44 -11.59 39.00
C MET A 1 13.76 -10.37 39.65
N ARG A 2 14.30 -9.15 39.55
CA ARG A 2 13.77 -7.92 40.19
C ARG A 2 12.29 -7.60 39.88
N ASN A 3 11.83 -7.81 38.64
CA ASN A 3 10.42 -7.62 38.23
C ASN A 3 9.46 -8.71 38.76
N LYS A 4 9.92 -9.95 38.98
CA LYS A 4 9.10 -11.01 39.58
C LYS A 4 8.80 -10.71 41.05
N ILE A 5 9.79 -10.18 41.78
CA ILE A 5 9.64 -9.77 43.19
C ILE A 5 8.70 -8.56 43.29
N LYS A 6 8.87 -7.55 42.43
CA LYS A 6 8.00 -6.37 42.39
C LYS A 6 6.54 -6.74 42.08
N ASN A 7 6.30 -7.67 41.15
CA ASN A 7 4.96 -8.16 40.83
C ASN A 7 4.32 -8.97 41.97
N ARG A 8 5.11 -9.75 42.72
CA ARG A 8 4.63 -10.47 43.91
C ARG A 8 4.23 -9.51 45.03
N ILE A 9 5.03 -8.48 45.29
CA ILE A 9 4.73 -7.47 46.32
C ILE A 9 3.44 -6.71 45.96
N ILE A 10 3.27 -6.32 44.70
CA ILE A 10 2.07 -5.60 44.24
C ILE A 10 0.81 -6.50 44.31
N PHE A 11 0.93 -7.79 43.99
CA PHE A 11 -0.17 -8.75 44.15
C PHE A 11 -0.56 -8.94 45.62
N ILE A 12 0.41 -9.03 46.53
CA ILE A 12 0.17 -9.11 47.98
C ILE A 12 -0.58 -7.86 48.47
N VAL A 13 -0.16 -6.67 48.04
CA VAL A 13 -0.84 -5.42 48.40
C VAL A 13 -2.27 -5.36 47.86
N PHE A 14 -2.51 -5.83 46.62
CA PHE A 14 -3.86 -5.93 46.06
C PHE A 14 -4.75 -6.89 46.84
N SER A 15 -4.26 -8.10 47.15
CA SER A 15 -4.99 -9.08 47.95
C SER A 15 -5.31 -8.55 49.35
N LEU A 16 -4.42 -7.75 49.95
CA LEU A 16 -4.65 -7.09 51.22
C LEU A 16 -5.78 -6.05 51.14
N PHE A 17 -5.76 -5.17 50.13
CA PHE A 17 -6.82 -4.18 49.90
C PHE A 17 -8.17 -4.82 49.56
N PHE A 18 -8.16 -5.91 48.78
CA PHE A 18 -9.36 -6.68 48.46
C PHE A 18 -9.95 -7.33 49.73
N ALA A 19 -9.12 -7.95 50.56
CA ALA A 19 -9.55 -8.53 51.84
C ALA A 19 -10.11 -7.47 52.79
N VAL A 20 -9.46 -6.31 52.94
CA VAL A 20 -9.96 -5.19 53.75
C VAL A 20 -11.30 -4.67 53.23
N SER A 21 -11.46 -4.54 51.92
CA SER A 21 -12.73 -4.11 51.32
C SER A 21 -13.84 -5.14 51.54
N LEU A 22 -13.52 -6.43 51.45
CA LEU A 22 -14.47 -7.52 51.74
C LEU A 22 -14.92 -7.49 53.20
N VAL A 23 -14.00 -7.20 54.14
CA VAL A 23 -14.31 -7.02 55.56
C VAL A 23 -15.24 -5.84 55.77
N PHE A 24 -15.01 -4.70 55.10
CA PHE A 24 -15.91 -3.54 55.18
C PHE A 24 -17.30 -3.79 54.58
N VAL A 25 -17.42 -4.66 53.57
CA VAL A 25 -18.70 -5.09 53.00
C VAL A 25 -19.44 -6.09 53.90
N MET A 26 -18.70 -6.94 54.62
CA MET A 26 -19.26 -7.95 55.54
C MET A 26 -19.54 -7.39 56.96
N PHE A 27 -18.91 -6.27 57.34
CA PHE A 27 -19.06 -5.64 58.66
C PHE A 27 -20.52 -5.31 59.04
N PRO A 28 -21.38 -4.82 58.12
CA PRO A 28 -22.80 -4.61 58.40
C PRO A 28 -23.60 -5.90 58.60
N ALA A 29 -23.15 -7.03 58.03
CA ALA A 29 -23.83 -8.32 58.14
C ALA A 29 -23.51 -9.09 59.43
N ILE A 30 -22.47 -8.68 60.16
CA ILE A 30 -22.03 -9.31 61.43
C ILE A 30 -22.62 -8.56 62.64
N MET A 31 -23.00 -7.29 62.48
CA MET A 31 -23.66 -6.51 63.52
C MET A 31 -25.16 -6.80 63.51
N ASN A 32 -25.63 -7.69 64.40
CA ASN A 32 -27.06 -7.88 64.61
C ASN A 32 -27.54 -7.22 65.92
N ASP A 33 -28.68 -6.54 65.78
CA ASP A 33 -29.64 -6.08 66.78
C ASP A 33 -29.18 -5.07 67.85
N SER A 34 -29.35 -3.77 67.52
CA SER A 34 -30.07 -2.75 68.34
C SER A 34 -29.65 -1.29 68.08
N ALA A 35 -29.78 -0.77 66.84
CA ALA A 35 -29.90 0.67 66.58
C ALA A 35 -30.27 0.91 65.10
N LEU A 36 -31.56 0.78 64.78
CA LEU A 36 -32.09 0.97 63.44
C LEU A 36 -32.39 2.47 63.19
N PHE A 37 -32.07 2.93 61.97
CA PHE A 37 -32.40 4.20 61.30
C PHE A 37 -31.31 5.26 61.05
N HIS A 38 -30.17 5.30 61.77
CA HIS A 38 -29.04 6.18 61.40
C HIS A 38 -27.81 5.47 60.83
N THR A 39 -27.80 4.13 60.82
CA THR A 39 -26.66 3.30 60.42
C THR A 39 -26.81 2.70 59.01
N GLU A 40 -28.02 2.58 58.45
CA GLU A 40 -28.24 2.04 57.10
C GLU A 40 -27.69 2.93 55.98
N THR A 41 -27.83 4.24 56.09
CA THR A 41 -27.32 5.21 55.10
C THR A 41 -25.80 5.29 55.14
N LEU A 42 -25.19 5.18 56.33
CA LEU A 42 -23.73 5.16 56.47
C LEU A 42 -23.14 3.83 55.95
N GLY A 43 -23.78 2.70 56.24
CA GLY A 43 -23.39 1.37 55.76
C GLY A 43 -23.48 1.24 54.24
N ASN A 44 -24.58 1.67 53.62
CA ASN A 44 -24.74 1.67 52.17
C ASN A 44 -23.73 2.60 51.47
N ASN A 45 -23.42 3.76 52.06
CA ASN A 45 -22.39 4.65 51.53
C ASN A 45 -20.99 4.04 51.64
N LEU A 46 -20.66 3.35 52.73
CA LEU A 46 -19.39 2.63 52.90
C LEU A 46 -19.25 1.47 51.90
N VAL A 47 -20.31 0.69 51.67
CA VAL A 47 -20.34 -0.38 50.66
C VAL A 47 -20.17 0.19 49.24
N ASN A 48 -20.85 1.29 48.91
CA ASN A 48 -20.71 1.94 47.62
C ASN A 48 -19.29 2.50 47.43
N ILE A 49 -18.73 3.20 48.42
CA ILE A 49 -17.37 3.75 48.35
C ILE A 49 -16.34 2.61 48.20
N SER A 50 -16.47 1.54 48.97
CA SER A 50 -15.58 0.39 48.87
C SER A 50 -15.70 -0.34 47.53
N MET A 51 -16.90 -0.52 46.99
CA MET A 51 -17.10 -1.06 45.64
C MET A 51 -16.54 -0.17 44.53
N TRP A 52 -16.67 1.16 44.66
CA TRP A 52 -16.04 2.12 43.74
C TRP A 52 -14.52 2.04 43.80
N ILE A 53 -13.94 1.97 45.00
CA ILE A 53 -12.49 1.77 45.20
C ILE A 53 -12.06 0.44 44.58
N LEU A 54 -12.80 -0.65 44.81
CA LEU A 54 -12.48 -1.97 44.30
C LEU A 54 -12.57 -2.04 42.77
N THR A 55 -13.58 -1.37 42.19
CA THR A 55 -13.76 -1.25 40.74
C THR A 55 -12.65 -0.39 40.12
N ALA A 56 -12.29 0.73 40.75
CA ALA A 56 -11.21 1.60 40.30
C ALA A 56 -9.85 0.89 40.37
N ILE A 57 -9.56 0.20 41.49
CA ILE A 57 -8.33 -0.58 41.64
C ILE A 57 -8.32 -1.76 40.66
N SER A 58 -9.42 -2.50 40.51
CA SER A 58 -9.54 -3.59 39.53
C SER A 58 -9.35 -3.09 38.10
N ALA A 59 -9.92 -1.94 37.74
CA ALA A 59 -9.71 -1.30 36.45
C ALA A 59 -8.24 -0.91 36.24
N VAL A 60 -7.60 -0.28 37.24
CA VAL A 60 -6.17 0.09 37.21
C VAL A 60 -5.28 -1.16 37.09
N PHE A 61 -5.59 -2.23 37.82
CA PHE A 61 -4.86 -3.49 37.77
C PHE A 61 -5.08 -4.22 36.44
N SER A 62 -6.31 -4.32 35.95
CA SER A 62 -6.62 -4.91 34.64
C SER A 62 -5.90 -4.16 33.51
N VAL A 63 -5.90 -2.82 33.55
CA VAL A 63 -5.14 -1.97 32.62
C VAL A 63 -3.63 -2.17 32.75
N LYS A 64 -3.09 -2.50 33.93
CA LYS A 64 -1.66 -2.67 34.19
C LYS A 64 -1.13 -4.08 33.90
N TYR A 65 -1.94 -5.11 34.11
CA TYR A 65 -1.59 -6.53 33.94
C TYR A 65 -1.98 -7.11 32.57
N ASN A 66 -3.01 -6.59 31.89
CA ASN A 66 -3.34 -6.97 30.50
C ASN A 66 -2.57 -6.16 29.45
N LYS A 67 -1.47 -5.48 29.83
CA LYS A 67 -0.61 -4.76 28.87
C LYS A 67 0.21 -5.80 28.10
N PRO A 68 0.07 -5.93 26.76
CA PRO A 68 1.02 -6.71 25.99
C PRO A 68 2.41 -6.13 26.20
N VAL A 69 3.35 -6.96 26.65
CA VAL A 69 4.75 -6.57 26.85
C VAL A 69 5.49 -6.92 25.57
N PHE A 70 5.48 -6.00 24.60
CA PHE A 70 6.44 -6.05 23.52
C PHE A 70 7.81 -5.75 24.12
N LYS A 71 8.70 -6.75 24.13
CA LYS A 71 10.09 -6.50 24.48
C LYS A 71 10.75 -5.89 23.25
N PRO A 72 11.29 -4.67 23.32
CA PRO A 72 12.15 -4.19 22.26
C PRO A 72 13.36 -5.13 22.17
N GLU A 73 13.60 -5.66 20.98
CA GLU A 73 14.80 -6.42 20.66
C GLU A 73 15.92 -5.46 20.27
N VAL A 74 17.17 -5.96 20.23
CA VAL A 74 18.26 -5.24 19.56
C VAL A 74 18.15 -5.53 18.07
N TYR A 75 17.75 -4.52 17.30
CA TYR A 75 17.48 -4.63 15.88
C TYR A 75 18.74 -4.45 15.04
N CYS A 76 19.55 -3.43 15.32
CA CYS A 76 20.77 -3.13 14.58
C CYS A 76 21.93 -3.92 15.17
N ARG A 77 22.31 -5.00 14.49
CA ARG A 77 23.47 -5.83 14.85
C ARG A 77 24.72 -5.51 14.02
N ASP A 78 24.67 -4.43 13.24
CA ASP A 78 25.78 -4.01 12.39
C ASP A 78 26.85 -3.23 13.18
N ASN A 79 27.98 -3.89 13.46
CA ASN A 79 29.12 -3.29 14.15
C ASN A 79 29.79 -2.18 13.31
N TYR A 80 29.63 -2.21 11.98
CA TYR A 80 30.29 -1.30 11.04
C TYR A 80 29.38 -0.17 10.56
N PHE A 81 28.28 0.11 11.27
CA PHE A 81 27.38 1.23 10.96
C PHE A 81 28.12 2.57 10.95
N ILE A 82 28.11 3.29 9.83
CA ILE A 82 28.62 4.67 9.72
C ILE A 82 27.53 5.63 10.14
N ASP A 83 27.86 6.60 11.00
CA ASP A 83 26.83 7.47 11.53
C ASP A 83 26.23 8.36 10.43
N ARG A 84 24.92 8.54 10.52
CA ARG A 84 24.09 9.28 9.56
C ARG A 84 23.35 10.34 10.33
N LEU A 85 24.12 11.30 10.86
CA LEU A 85 23.65 12.26 11.87
C LEU A 85 22.47 13.08 11.37
N GLY A 86 22.53 13.59 10.14
CA GLY A 86 21.44 14.40 9.55
C GLY A 86 20.16 13.59 9.37
N GLU A 87 20.27 12.36 8.90
CA GLU A 87 19.15 11.44 8.70
C GLU A 87 18.52 11.03 10.03
N ARG A 88 19.32 10.72 11.05
CA ARG A 88 18.84 10.41 12.39
C ARG A 88 18.16 11.62 13.03
N GLU A 89 18.72 12.82 12.87
CA GLU A 89 18.10 14.06 13.37
C GLU A 89 16.73 14.28 12.74
N ALA A 90 16.57 14.03 11.44
CA ALA A 90 15.27 14.11 10.77
C ALA A 90 14.24 13.11 11.36
N LEU A 91 14.65 11.88 11.64
CA LEU A 91 13.77 10.86 12.25
C LEU A 91 13.37 11.20 13.69
N PHE A 92 14.29 11.75 14.49
CA PHE A 92 13.98 12.20 15.84
C PHE A 92 13.11 13.48 15.84
N THR A 93 13.34 14.40 14.92
CA THR A 93 12.49 15.59 14.70
C THR A 93 11.06 15.17 14.34
N PHE A 94 10.91 14.13 13.52
CA PHE A 94 9.61 13.54 13.24
C PHE A 94 8.91 13.04 14.51
N LEU A 95 9.62 12.47 15.50
CA LEU A 95 9.01 12.08 16.77
C LEU A 95 8.57 13.28 17.63
N ASP A 96 9.28 14.40 17.56
CA ASP A 96 8.93 15.61 18.30
C ASP A 96 7.73 16.37 17.71
N ALA A 97 7.47 16.22 16.40
CA ALA A 97 6.33 16.84 15.73
C ALA A 97 4.99 16.47 16.38
N GLU A 98 4.04 17.40 16.46
CA GLU A 98 2.71 17.13 17.00
C GLU A 98 1.89 16.21 16.08
N ASN A 99 1.04 15.37 16.70
CA ASN A 99 0.15 14.45 15.99
C ASN A 99 -0.99 15.25 15.32
N THR A 100 -0.68 15.91 14.22
CA THR A 100 -1.65 16.40 13.24
C THR A 100 -1.83 15.34 12.15
N ASP A 101 -2.92 15.40 11.37
CA ASP A 101 -3.29 14.36 10.40
C ASP A 101 -2.20 14.02 9.34
N SER A 102 -1.20 14.89 9.15
CA SER A 102 -0.03 14.69 8.28
C SER A 102 1.28 14.36 9.01
N GLY A 103 1.32 14.49 10.34
CA GLY A 103 2.55 14.40 11.16
C GLY A 103 2.87 13.01 11.74
N SER A 104 2.07 11.99 11.42
CA SER A 104 2.20 10.64 12.01
C SER A 104 2.72 9.57 11.04
N LEU A 105 3.00 9.93 9.79
CA LEU A 105 3.56 9.05 8.76
C LEU A 105 4.83 9.66 8.17
N PHE A 106 5.91 8.89 8.12
CA PHE A 106 7.20 9.32 7.56
C PHE A 106 7.72 8.29 6.56
N PHE A 107 8.35 8.76 5.49
CA PHE A 107 8.84 7.92 4.40
C PHE A 107 10.37 7.94 4.36
N ILE A 108 10.99 6.77 4.26
CA ILE A 108 12.40 6.63 3.86
C ILE A 108 12.44 5.95 2.51
N LYS A 109 12.76 6.70 1.47
CA LYS A 109 12.79 6.23 0.09
C LYS A 109 14.20 6.18 -0.45
N GLY A 110 14.42 5.41 -1.50
CA GLY A 110 15.68 5.35 -2.23
C GLY A 110 15.97 3.98 -2.81
N GLY A 111 16.95 3.92 -3.71
CA GLY A 111 17.34 2.69 -4.39
C GLY A 111 17.85 1.58 -3.47
N MET A 112 18.08 0.41 -4.07
CA MET A 112 18.57 -0.77 -3.36
C MET A 112 19.91 -0.48 -2.66
N CYS A 113 20.13 -1.12 -1.50
CA CYS A 113 21.43 -1.16 -0.83
C CYS A 113 22.02 0.19 -0.35
N ARG A 114 21.19 1.24 -0.28
CA ARG A 114 21.56 2.57 0.26
C ARG A 114 21.70 2.66 1.78
N GLY A 115 21.58 1.55 2.51
CA GLY A 115 21.70 1.53 3.99
C GLY A 115 20.43 1.94 4.76
N LYS A 116 19.26 1.97 4.10
CA LYS A 116 17.96 2.29 4.73
C LYS A 116 17.65 1.39 5.93
N THR A 117 17.82 0.08 5.75
CA THR A 117 17.55 -0.95 6.77
C THR A 117 18.37 -0.73 8.03
N VAL A 118 19.69 -0.58 7.88
CA VAL A 118 20.58 -0.38 9.04
C VAL A 118 20.28 0.95 9.74
N LEU A 119 19.97 2.01 9.00
CA LEU A 119 19.54 3.30 9.56
C LEU A 119 18.26 3.16 10.41
N LEU A 120 17.25 2.45 9.88
CA LEU A 120 15.96 2.24 10.55
C LEU A 120 16.08 1.37 11.79
N GLN A 121 16.83 0.27 11.69
CA GLN A 121 17.12 -0.61 12.83
C GLN A 121 17.88 0.17 13.92
N ARG A 122 18.88 0.98 13.54
CA ARG A 122 19.66 1.77 14.49
C ARG A 122 18.81 2.81 15.20
N PHE A 123 17.95 3.50 14.44
CA PHE A 123 16.99 4.45 14.99
C PHE A 123 16.05 3.78 16.00
N ALA A 124 15.53 2.59 15.68
CA ALA A 124 14.67 1.83 16.59
C ALA A 124 15.38 1.54 17.93
N ASP A 125 16.64 1.10 17.87
CA ASP A 125 17.45 0.84 19.06
C ASP A 125 17.71 2.12 19.87
N ASP A 126 18.02 3.24 19.20
CA ASP A 126 18.27 4.52 19.88
C ASP A 126 17.02 5.08 20.57
N VAL A 127 15.82 4.86 20.02
CA VAL A 127 14.55 5.21 20.67
C VAL A 127 14.29 4.32 21.90
N ASN A 128 14.64 3.04 21.81
CA ASN A 128 14.39 2.05 22.86
C ASN A 128 15.46 2.01 23.98
N GLN A 129 16.58 2.70 23.82
CA GLN A 129 17.64 2.80 24.84
C GLN A 129 17.17 3.42 26.16
N ASP A 130 17.85 3.07 27.26
CA ASP A 130 17.62 3.67 28.57
C ASP A 130 17.84 5.20 28.53
N ARG A 131 16.99 5.92 29.27
CA ARG A 131 16.94 7.39 29.28
C ARG A 131 18.32 8.02 29.48
N GLY A 132 18.70 8.89 28.54
CA GLY A 132 19.88 9.75 28.65
C GLY A 132 21.20 9.12 28.21
N LYS A 133 21.16 7.88 27.68
CA LYS A 133 22.35 7.19 27.18
C LYS A 133 22.81 7.64 25.78
N ASN A 134 21.96 8.31 25.01
CA ASN A 134 22.36 8.90 23.73
C ASN A 134 21.98 10.39 23.64
N ASP A 135 22.75 11.14 22.84
CA ASP A 135 22.61 12.59 22.73
C ASP A 135 21.34 13.02 21.99
N PHE A 136 20.83 12.19 21.08
CA PHE A 136 19.55 12.43 20.41
C PHE A 136 18.39 12.47 21.40
N GLN A 137 18.32 11.56 22.38
CA GLN A 137 17.31 11.57 23.44
C GLN A 137 17.43 12.80 24.36
N LYS A 138 18.64 13.35 24.52
CA LYS A 138 18.84 14.59 25.30
C LYS A 138 18.31 15.81 24.55
N ARG A 139 18.52 15.87 23.23
CA ARG A 139 18.00 16.94 22.35
C ARG A 139 16.49 16.82 22.14
N HIS A 140 16.02 15.63 21.79
CA HIS A 140 14.63 15.31 21.44
C HIS A 140 13.92 14.63 22.59
N LYS A 141 13.47 15.43 23.58
CA LYS A 141 12.90 14.91 24.83
C LYS A 141 11.64 14.06 24.61
N ARG A 142 10.82 14.33 23.58
CA ARG A 142 9.60 13.54 23.35
C ARG A 142 9.90 12.12 22.88
N SER A 143 11.10 11.84 22.33
CA SER A 143 11.52 10.48 21.98
C SER A 143 11.42 9.49 23.16
N LEU A 144 11.59 9.97 24.40
CA LEU A 144 11.48 9.16 25.62
C LEU A 144 10.06 8.63 25.87
N GLU A 145 9.04 9.28 25.29
CA GLU A 145 7.64 8.87 25.36
C GLU A 145 7.33 7.70 24.43
N TYR A 146 8.23 7.37 23.50
CA TYR A 146 8.02 6.37 22.47
C TYR A 146 8.74 5.05 22.73
N SER A 147 8.16 3.97 22.17
CA SER A 147 8.79 2.68 21.95
C SER A 147 8.73 2.37 20.46
N ALA A 148 9.87 2.02 19.87
CA ALA A 148 9.98 1.69 18.45
C ALA A 148 9.92 0.17 18.23
N TYR A 149 9.16 -0.26 17.23
CA TYR A 149 9.11 -1.66 16.79
C TYR A 149 9.44 -1.72 15.31
N TYR A 150 10.52 -2.43 14.99
CA TYR A 150 10.98 -2.64 13.63
C TYR A 150 10.44 -3.96 13.08
N ILE A 151 9.91 -3.91 11.85
CA ILE A 151 9.30 -5.02 11.13
C ILE A 151 9.89 -5.02 9.73
N THR A 152 10.46 -6.16 9.31
CA THR A 152 10.92 -6.35 7.94
C THR A 152 9.77 -6.92 7.13
N ILE A 153 9.27 -6.20 6.13
CA ILE A 153 8.31 -6.77 5.18
C ILE A 153 9.08 -7.69 4.25
N HIS A 154 8.92 -9.00 4.43
CA HIS A 154 9.51 -9.98 3.54
C HIS A 154 8.76 -9.92 2.20
N GLN A 155 9.47 -9.67 1.11
CA GLN A 155 8.93 -9.80 -0.25
C GLN A 155 8.90 -11.29 -0.65
N SER A 156 8.46 -12.15 0.26
CA SER A 156 8.18 -13.54 -0.10
C SER A 156 6.81 -13.58 -0.75
N CYS A 157 6.70 -14.35 -1.82
CA CYS A 157 5.46 -14.66 -2.52
C CYS A 157 4.39 -15.31 -1.60
N VAL A 158 4.79 -15.69 -0.38
CA VAL A 158 4.01 -16.40 0.64
C VAL A 158 3.16 -15.44 1.51
N TYR A 159 3.61 -14.21 1.75
CA TYR A 159 2.93 -13.24 2.62
C TYR A 159 2.55 -11.98 1.85
N GLU A 160 1.39 -12.02 1.21
CA GLU A 160 0.85 -10.90 0.43
C GLU A 160 0.19 -9.83 1.29
N ASP A 161 -0.12 -10.16 2.54
CA ASP A 161 -0.78 -9.28 3.47
C ASP A 161 0.22 -8.72 4.48
N ILE A 162 0.57 -7.44 4.29
CA ILE A 162 1.44 -6.67 5.19
C ILE A 162 0.91 -6.74 6.63
N LEU A 163 -0.42 -6.78 6.85
CA LEU A 163 -0.98 -6.93 8.19
C LEU A 163 -0.64 -8.28 8.80
N ARG A 164 -0.68 -9.36 8.02
CA ARG A 164 -0.33 -10.70 8.52
C ARG A 164 1.13 -10.74 8.91
N GLU A 165 2.01 -10.08 8.16
CA GLU A 165 3.44 -9.97 8.48
C GLU A 165 3.66 -9.17 9.77
N ILE A 166 3.02 -8.00 9.89
CA ILE A 166 3.02 -7.21 11.12
C ILE A 166 2.53 -8.06 12.31
N SER A 167 1.47 -8.81 12.07
CA SER A 167 0.82 -9.63 13.09
C SER A 167 1.70 -10.78 13.56
N PHE A 168 2.35 -11.45 12.62
CA PHE A 168 3.28 -12.53 12.91
C PHE A 168 4.52 -12.02 13.63
N GLN A 169 5.17 -10.96 13.14
CA GLN A 169 6.40 -10.45 13.74
C GLN A 169 6.18 -9.77 15.09
N LEU A 170 5.05 -9.08 15.29
CA LEU A 170 4.76 -8.45 16.59
C LEU A 170 4.13 -9.41 17.61
N PHE A 171 3.28 -10.35 17.17
CA PHE A 171 2.43 -11.14 18.08
C PHE A 171 2.69 -12.65 18.03
N GLY A 172 3.46 -13.15 17.06
CA GLY A 172 3.65 -14.58 16.82
C GLY A 172 2.36 -15.32 16.41
N ASN A 173 1.34 -14.58 15.93
CA ASN A 173 0.03 -15.14 15.66
C ASN A 173 -0.57 -14.59 14.35
N GLU A 174 -0.55 -15.42 13.32
CA GLU A 174 -1.08 -15.07 11.99
C GLU A 174 -2.61 -14.84 11.96
N THR A 175 -3.35 -15.27 13.00
CA THR A 175 -4.82 -15.11 13.07
C THR A 175 -5.25 -13.70 13.52
N LEU A 176 -4.30 -12.86 13.94
CA LEU A 176 -4.51 -11.45 14.27
C LEU A 176 -4.26 -10.55 13.03
N ASN A 177 -4.74 -10.95 11.87
CA ASN A 177 -4.48 -10.33 10.56
C ASN A 177 -5.54 -9.31 10.10
N THR A 178 -6.28 -8.69 11.02
CA THR A 178 -7.22 -7.61 10.67
C THR A 178 -6.78 -6.30 11.29
N TYR A 179 -7.00 -5.19 10.58
CA TYR A 179 -6.68 -3.84 11.08
C TYR A 179 -7.22 -3.57 12.47
N GLY A 180 -8.47 -3.98 12.75
CA GLY A 180 -9.09 -3.80 14.06
C GLY A 180 -8.34 -4.56 15.16
N LYS A 181 -7.93 -5.81 14.89
CA LYS A 181 -7.17 -6.63 15.84
C LYS A 181 -5.78 -6.03 16.07
N VAL A 182 -5.01 -5.79 15.00
CA VAL A 182 -3.65 -5.22 15.08
C VAL A 182 -3.68 -3.86 15.78
N SER A 183 -4.56 -2.95 15.36
CA SER A 183 -4.64 -1.61 15.95
C SER A 183 -5.07 -1.64 17.42
N THR A 184 -5.99 -2.53 17.81
CA THR A 184 -6.37 -2.70 19.23
C THR A 184 -5.16 -3.10 20.08
N VAL A 185 -4.32 -3.99 19.55
CA VAL A 185 -3.11 -4.43 20.25
C VAL A 185 -2.07 -3.32 20.32
N LEU A 186 -1.81 -2.60 19.23
CA LEU A 186 -0.91 -1.44 19.20
C LEU A 186 -1.41 -0.32 20.14
N LYS A 187 -2.72 -0.09 20.21
CA LYS A 187 -3.34 0.86 21.14
C LYS A 187 -3.13 0.43 22.60
N LYS A 188 -3.30 -0.86 22.91
CA LYS A 188 -2.97 -1.40 24.25
C LYS A 188 -1.48 -1.26 24.58
N ALA A 189 -0.60 -1.42 23.60
CA ALA A 189 0.85 -1.17 23.75
C ALA A 189 1.13 0.31 24.11
N SER A 190 0.39 1.22 23.46
CA SER A 190 0.52 2.66 23.60
C SER A 190 0.22 3.18 25.02
N TYR A 191 -0.40 2.37 25.89
CA TYR A 191 -0.66 2.70 27.31
C TYR A 191 0.60 2.70 28.21
N ARG A 192 1.79 2.35 27.71
CA ARG A 192 3.05 2.51 28.45
C ARG A 192 3.89 3.64 27.89
N LYS A 193 4.18 3.52 26.60
CA LYS A 193 4.87 4.49 25.76
C LYS A 193 4.12 4.51 24.43
N LYS A 194 4.03 5.67 23.80
CA LYS A 194 3.49 5.80 22.43
C LYS A 194 4.28 4.87 21.50
N VAL A 195 3.63 4.40 20.45
CA VAL A 195 4.24 3.41 19.55
C VAL A 195 4.79 4.10 18.32
N VAL A 196 6.01 3.74 17.92
CA VAL A 196 6.55 3.99 16.58
C VAL A 196 6.65 2.65 15.88
N LEU A 197 5.91 2.47 14.80
CA LEU A 197 5.95 1.28 13.97
C LEU A 197 6.82 1.54 12.74
N ILE A 198 7.90 0.79 12.59
CA ILE A 198 8.82 0.91 11.46
C ILE A 198 8.61 -0.32 10.58
N MET A 199 8.13 -0.09 9.36
CA MET A 199 7.95 -1.14 8.35
C MET A 199 8.98 -0.92 7.25
N ASP A 200 9.95 -1.83 7.12
CA ASP A 200 11.04 -1.73 6.15
C ASP A 200 10.92 -2.77 5.03
N ASN A 201 11.75 -2.63 3.99
CA ASN A 201 11.86 -3.52 2.83
C ASN A 201 10.60 -3.56 1.95
N ILE A 202 9.80 -2.49 1.96
CA ILE A 202 8.63 -2.34 1.09
C ILE A 202 9.10 -2.14 -0.35
N SER A 203 8.66 -2.99 -1.27
CA SER A 203 8.94 -2.82 -2.70
C SER A 203 8.12 -1.67 -3.30
N LYS A 204 8.53 -1.14 -4.46
CA LYS A 204 7.72 -0.19 -5.24
C LYS A 204 6.31 -0.74 -5.53
N ALA A 205 6.20 -2.04 -5.78
CA ALA A 205 4.92 -2.71 -6.00
C ALA A 205 4.02 -2.64 -4.75
N GLN A 206 4.59 -2.87 -3.56
CA GLN A 206 3.86 -2.88 -2.28
C GLN A 206 3.62 -1.49 -1.69
N ASN A 207 4.27 -0.44 -2.19
CA ASN A 207 4.21 0.91 -1.62
C ASN A 207 2.77 1.38 -1.31
N HIS A 208 1.88 1.30 -2.30
CA HIS A 208 0.47 1.68 -2.15
C HIS A 208 -0.21 0.97 -0.97
N ILE A 209 -0.12 -0.38 -0.94
CA ILE A 209 -0.74 -1.20 0.10
C ILE A 209 -0.10 -0.92 1.47
N ALA A 210 1.20 -0.65 1.53
CA ALA A 210 1.88 -0.27 2.78
C ALA A 210 1.40 1.09 3.32
N VAL A 211 1.22 2.08 2.43
CA VAL A 211 0.68 3.40 2.78
C VAL A 211 -0.76 3.29 3.27
N GLU A 212 -1.59 2.52 2.57
CA GLU A 212 -2.97 2.26 3.02
C GLU A 212 -3.00 1.52 4.36
N THR A 213 -2.10 0.56 4.56
CA THR A 213 -1.98 -0.17 5.83
C THR A 213 -1.62 0.80 6.96
N ALA A 214 -0.67 1.69 6.71
CA ALA A 214 -0.26 2.71 7.67
C ALA A 214 -1.42 3.64 8.04
N HIS A 215 -2.15 4.17 7.05
CA HIS A 215 -3.31 5.03 7.30
C HIS A 215 -4.41 4.33 8.10
N ALA A 216 -4.66 3.03 7.86
CA ALA A 216 -5.62 2.25 8.64
C ALA A 216 -5.27 2.18 10.12
N LEU A 217 -3.99 1.92 10.40
CA LEU A 217 -3.50 1.77 11.76
C LEU A 217 -3.50 3.11 12.49
N LEU A 218 -3.10 4.19 11.80
CA LEU A 218 -3.14 5.56 12.31
C LEU A 218 -4.56 6.02 12.62
N TYR A 219 -5.52 5.75 11.74
CA TYR A 219 -6.93 6.12 11.94
C TYR A 219 -7.49 5.55 13.25
N LYS A 220 -7.22 4.26 13.51
CA LYS A 220 -7.71 3.57 14.72
C LYS A 220 -6.86 3.85 15.97
N ASN A 221 -5.64 4.35 15.80
CA ASN A 221 -4.75 4.73 16.89
C ASN A 221 -3.99 6.04 16.57
N PRO A 222 -4.59 7.22 16.84
CA PRO A 222 -3.97 8.52 16.57
C PRO A 222 -2.68 8.80 17.36
N SER A 223 -2.36 7.99 18.37
CA SER A 223 -1.11 8.10 19.14
C SER A 223 0.09 7.37 18.50
N LEU A 224 -0.18 6.57 17.47
CA LEU A 224 0.81 5.82 16.71
C LEU A 224 1.57 6.75 15.75
N LYS A 225 2.88 6.53 15.63
CA LYS A 225 3.69 7.05 14.52
C LYS A 225 4.17 5.89 13.65
N ILE A 226 4.24 6.09 12.34
CA ILE A 226 4.64 5.05 11.40
C ILE A 226 5.75 5.57 10.49
N ILE A 227 6.77 4.74 10.27
CA ILE A 227 7.86 4.99 9.33
C ILE A 227 7.85 3.88 8.28
N LEU A 228 7.84 4.24 6.99
CA LEU A 228 7.86 3.31 5.85
C LEU A 228 9.21 3.37 5.13
N GLY A 229 9.95 2.26 5.13
CA GLY A 229 11.16 2.05 4.33
C GLY A 229 10.83 1.44 2.97
N ILE A 230 10.88 2.26 1.92
CA ILE A 230 10.46 1.88 0.56
C ILE A 230 11.67 1.87 -0.38
N THR A 231 11.77 0.82 -1.18
CA THR A 231 12.74 0.73 -2.27
C THR A 231 12.14 1.34 -3.53
N GLU A 232 12.61 2.53 -3.87
CA GLU A 232 12.16 3.32 -5.02
C GLU A 232 13.34 4.15 -5.57
N ASP A 233 13.65 3.95 -6.84
CA ASP A 233 14.70 4.71 -7.53
C ASP A 233 14.21 6.12 -7.89
N GLY A 234 15.10 7.11 -7.77
CA GLY A 234 14.80 8.50 -8.13
C GLY A 234 13.97 9.30 -7.12
N ALA A 235 13.74 8.78 -5.91
CA ALA A 235 12.95 9.46 -4.89
C ALA A 235 13.55 10.81 -4.45
N THR A 236 12.76 11.88 -4.55
CA THR A 236 13.13 13.24 -4.15
C THR A 236 12.87 13.49 -2.66
N GLN A 237 13.69 14.36 -2.04
CA GLN A 237 13.46 14.80 -0.66
C GLN A 237 12.20 15.68 -0.56
N GLY A 238 11.48 15.56 0.55
CA GLY A 238 10.29 16.35 0.85
C GLY A 238 10.01 16.39 2.35
N GLY A 239 9.04 17.20 2.79
CA GLY A 239 8.78 17.46 4.22
C GLY A 239 8.56 16.23 5.10
N CYS A 240 8.00 15.14 4.53
CA CYS A 240 7.81 13.85 5.22
C CYS A 240 8.60 12.70 4.56
N THR A 241 9.56 12.98 3.67
CA THR A 241 10.33 11.98 2.92
C THR A 241 11.83 12.21 3.04
N LEU A 242 12.54 11.20 3.54
CA LEU A 242 13.98 11.15 3.62
C LEU A 242 14.54 10.20 2.55
N THR A 243 15.49 10.69 1.75
CA THR A 243 16.27 9.85 0.84
C THR A 243 17.70 9.76 1.35
N PRO A 244 18.14 8.61 1.91
CA PRO A 244 19.51 8.49 2.41
C PRO A 244 20.54 8.71 1.30
N PRO A 245 21.52 9.61 1.49
CA PRO A 245 22.59 9.85 0.55
C PRO A 245 23.52 8.64 0.41
N LEU A 246 24.19 8.61 -0.74
CA LEU A 246 25.32 7.72 -1.02
C LEU A 246 26.54 8.16 -0.20
N PHE A 247 27.47 7.24 0.02
CA PHE A 247 28.72 7.52 0.71
C PHE A 247 29.69 8.30 -0.17
N GLY A 248 29.99 9.52 0.25
CA GLY A 248 31.17 10.28 -0.19
C GLY A 248 32.42 9.97 0.65
N GLU A 249 33.53 10.63 0.32
CA GLU A 249 34.86 10.38 0.89
C GLU A 249 34.91 10.38 2.42
N MET A 250 34.21 11.31 3.09
CA MET A 250 34.16 11.36 4.55
C MET A 250 33.63 10.05 5.17
N HIS A 251 32.61 9.45 4.56
CA HIS A 251 32.05 8.18 5.03
C HIS A 251 33.02 7.02 4.80
N ILE A 252 33.83 7.07 3.72
CA ILE A 252 34.86 6.08 3.44
C ILE A 252 35.97 6.15 4.49
N ILE A 253 36.37 7.35 4.89
CA ILE A 253 37.37 7.56 5.94
C ILE A 253 36.85 7.04 7.29
N GLU A 254 35.58 7.31 7.63
CA GLU A 254 34.97 6.78 8.85
C GLU A 254 34.88 5.24 8.82
N MET A 255 34.54 4.66 7.67
CA MET A 255 34.53 3.22 7.49
C MET A 255 35.92 2.62 7.62
N ALA A 256 36.95 3.25 7.07
CA ALA A 256 38.33 2.82 7.24
C ALA A 256 38.74 2.78 8.72
N LYS A 257 38.38 3.80 9.50
CA LYS A 257 38.61 3.82 10.96
C LYS A 257 37.91 2.64 11.66
N LYS A 258 36.66 2.34 11.30
CA LYS A 258 35.91 1.22 11.87
C LYS A 258 36.49 -0.16 11.54
N TYR A 259 37.09 -0.29 10.37
CA TYR A 259 37.81 -1.51 9.97
C TYR A 259 39.29 -1.47 10.38
N GLU A 260 39.71 -0.49 11.18
CA GLU A 260 41.10 -0.32 11.65
C GLU A 260 42.13 -0.26 10.52
N LYS A 261 41.74 0.37 9.40
CA LYS A 261 42.56 0.49 8.19
C LYS A 261 42.99 1.92 7.93
N GLN A 262 44.22 2.07 7.47
CA GLN A 262 44.71 3.32 6.91
C GLN A 262 44.57 3.28 5.39
N ILE A 263 43.90 4.28 4.83
CA ILE A 263 43.74 4.44 3.38
C ILE A 263 44.23 5.82 2.96
N SER A 264 44.80 5.90 1.75
CA SER A 264 45.14 7.18 1.14
C SER A 264 43.89 7.89 0.63
N GLU A 265 43.98 9.21 0.42
CA GLU A 265 42.90 9.99 -0.21
C GLU A 265 42.56 9.46 -1.61
N GLN A 266 43.57 9.07 -2.39
CA GLN A 266 43.39 8.47 -3.71
C GLN A 266 42.63 7.14 -3.63
N THR A 267 42.99 6.26 -2.70
CA THR A 267 42.25 5.01 -2.44
C THR A 267 40.80 5.30 -2.07
N GLY A 268 40.54 6.32 -1.25
CA GLY A 268 39.18 6.75 -0.91
C GLY A 268 38.37 7.16 -2.14
N LYS A 269 38.95 7.95 -3.04
CA LYS A 269 38.32 8.36 -4.31
C LYS A 269 38.01 7.18 -5.23
N GLU A 270 38.95 6.23 -5.36
CA GLU A 270 38.74 5.02 -6.15
C GLU A 270 37.60 4.15 -5.59
N ILE A 271 37.51 4.01 -4.26
CA ILE A 271 36.40 3.27 -3.63
C ILE A 271 35.06 3.94 -3.96
N VAL A 272 34.95 5.27 -3.86
CA VAL A 272 33.72 5.99 -4.23
C VAL A 272 33.39 5.78 -5.71
N ARG A 273 34.37 5.86 -6.61
CA ARG A 273 34.19 5.64 -8.05
C ARG A 273 33.64 4.24 -8.34
N ILE A 274 34.32 3.19 -7.87
CA ILE A 274 33.98 1.80 -8.18
C ILE A 274 32.65 1.39 -7.56
N SER A 275 32.39 1.81 -6.31
CA SER A 275 31.15 1.50 -5.60
C SER A 275 29.99 2.41 -5.99
N SER A 276 30.25 3.49 -6.74
CA SER A 276 29.32 4.62 -6.92
C SER A 276 28.81 5.19 -5.58
N GLY A 277 29.58 5.06 -4.50
CA GLY A 277 29.19 5.42 -3.15
C GLY A 277 28.08 4.56 -2.53
N ILE A 278 27.71 3.42 -3.12
CA ILE A 278 26.66 2.55 -2.56
C ILE A 278 27.18 1.87 -1.30
N PRO A 279 26.57 2.07 -0.11
CA PRO A 279 27.08 1.58 1.17
C PRO A 279 27.36 0.09 1.23
N SER A 280 26.51 -0.76 0.63
CA SER A 280 26.76 -2.22 0.62
C SER A 280 27.99 -2.60 -0.19
N TYR A 281 28.26 -1.92 -1.30
CA TYR A 281 29.45 -2.15 -2.11
C TYR A 281 30.71 -1.63 -1.42
N VAL A 282 30.64 -0.44 -0.82
CA VAL A 282 31.74 0.09 -0.01
C VAL A 282 32.10 -0.92 1.09
N ARG A 283 31.11 -1.41 1.84
CA ARG A 283 31.33 -2.39 2.91
C ARG A 283 32.00 -3.66 2.38
N MET A 284 31.51 -4.20 1.26
CA MET A 284 32.11 -5.38 0.62
C MET A 284 33.59 -5.16 0.29
N ILE A 285 33.96 -3.99 -0.25
CA ILE A 285 35.36 -3.66 -0.56
C ILE A 285 36.24 -3.65 0.70
N PHE A 286 35.73 -3.10 1.81
CA PHE A 286 36.45 -3.11 3.09
C PHE A 286 36.58 -4.50 3.70
N GLN A 287 35.51 -5.29 3.68
CA GLN A 287 35.49 -6.66 4.21
C GLN A 287 36.40 -7.59 3.41
N ALA A 288 36.41 -7.45 2.09
CA ALA A 288 37.25 -8.26 1.20
C ALA A 288 38.76 -7.88 1.22
N ASN A 289 39.16 -6.97 2.12
CA ASN A 289 40.54 -6.47 2.26
C ASN A 289 41.18 -5.91 0.98
N MET A 290 40.39 -5.35 0.06
CA MET A 290 40.90 -4.80 -1.22
C MET A 290 41.53 -3.40 -1.08
N THR A 291 41.61 -2.88 0.14
CA THR A 291 42.02 -1.50 0.46
C THR A 291 43.53 -1.29 0.54
N GLU A 292 44.32 -2.36 0.55
CA GLU A 292 45.77 -2.32 0.81
C GLU A 292 46.61 -2.05 -0.45
N LEU A 293 46.01 -2.18 -1.65
CA LEU A 293 46.72 -2.05 -2.93
C LEU A 293 46.01 -1.04 -3.84
N ALA A 294 46.36 0.25 -3.72
CA ALA A 294 45.74 1.33 -4.50
C ALA A 294 45.82 1.10 -6.03
N ILE A 295 46.92 0.51 -6.50
CA ILE A 295 47.15 0.16 -7.91
C ILE A 295 46.17 -0.92 -8.40
N THR A 296 45.71 -1.81 -7.51
CA THR A 296 44.75 -2.87 -7.87
C THR A 296 43.35 -2.29 -8.07
N LEU A 297 42.95 -1.27 -7.30
CA LEU A 297 41.65 -0.61 -7.47
C LEU A 297 41.61 0.32 -8.68
N SER A 298 42.71 1.01 -9.02
CA SER A 298 42.75 1.89 -10.20
C SER A 298 42.52 1.14 -11.52
N ASN A 299 42.86 -0.15 -11.56
CA ASN A 299 42.66 -1.01 -12.74
C ASN A 299 41.28 -1.64 -12.81
N ILE A 300 40.45 -1.48 -11.76
CA ILE A 300 39.09 -2.02 -11.70
C ILE A 300 38.12 -0.97 -12.23
N GLU A 301 37.37 -1.30 -13.28
CA GLU A 301 36.43 -0.34 -13.86
C GLU A 301 35.14 -0.26 -13.04
N ASN A 302 34.66 -1.40 -12.55
CA ASN A 302 33.35 -1.50 -11.90
C ASN A 302 33.27 -2.62 -10.84
N ILE A 303 32.20 -2.59 -10.05
CA ILE A 303 31.98 -3.51 -8.93
C ILE A 303 31.85 -5.00 -9.35
N GLN A 304 31.47 -5.30 -10.58
CA GLN A 304 31.29 -6.68 -11.05
C GLN A 304 32.62 -7.43 -11.09
N GLU A 305 33.72 -6.73 -11.41
CA GLU A 305 35.07 -7.29 -11.38
C GLU A 305 35.49 -7.65 -9.94
N ILE A 306 35.13 -6.82 -8.95
CA ILE A 306 35.41 -7.13 -7.53
C ILE A 306 34.65 -8.38 -7.10
N VAL A 307 33.37 -8.48 -7.44
CA VAL A 307 32.56 -9.68 -7.13
C VAL A 307 33.16 -10.91 -7.81
N SER A 308 33.57 -10.79 -9.08
CA SER A 308 34.21 -11.87 -9.84
C SER A 308 35.51 -12.32 -9.18
N PHE A 309 36.35 -11.38 -8.73
CA PHE A 309 37.59 -11.70 -8.02
C PHE A 309 37.34 -12.38 -6.67
N GLN A 310 36.32 -11.95 -5.90
CA GLN A 310 35.97 -12.64 -4.65
C GLN A 310 35.46 -14.06 -4.91
N LEU A 311 34.69 -14.27 -5.97
CA LEU A 311 34.24 -15.61 -6.36
C LEU A 311 35.42 -16.51 -6.74
N GLN A 312 36.45 -15.98 -7.43
CA GLN A 312 37.65 -16.75 -7.79
C GLN A 312 38.51 -17.15 -6.59
N LYS A 313 38.41 -16.46 -5.45
CA LYS A 313 39.11 -16.85 -4.21
C LYS A 313 38.50 -18.09 -3.56
N LEU A 314 37.21 -18.37 -3.83
CA LEU A 314 36.56 -19.57 -3.33
C LEU A 314 37.12 -20.77 -4.07
N LYS A 315 37.34 -21.88 -3.35
CA LYS A 315 37.73 -23.14 -3.97
C LYS A 315 36.64 -23.60 -4.94
N ASN A 316 37.02 -24.27 -6.03
CA ASN A 316 36.10 -24.70 -7.09
C ASN A 316 34.95 -25.60 -6.59
N ASP A 317 35.13 -26.28 -5.45
CA ASP A 317 34.11 -27.11 -4.80
C ASP A 317 33.14 -26.32 -3.91
N ASN A 318 33.44 -25.07 -3.56
CA ASN A 318 32.59 -24.21 -2.74
C ASN A 318 31.54 -23.47 -3.58
N GLN A 319 30.37 -24.10 -3.73
CA GLN A 319 29.29 -23.61 -4.57
C GLN A 319 28.25 -22.74 -3.83
N ILE A 320 28.44 -22.45 -2.54
CA ILE A 320 27.44 -21.79 -1.68
C ILE A 320 27.02 -20.42 -2.24
N ALA A 321 27.98 -19.60 -2.66
CA ALA A 321 27.71 -18.26 -3.20
C ALA A 321 26.82 -18.33 -4.47
N PHE A 322 27.01 -19.36 -5.29
CA PHE A 322 26.24 -19.57 -6.51
C PHE A 322 24.79 -19.95 -6.23
N PHE A 323 24.57 -20.84 -5.25
CA PHE A 323 23.23 -21.18 -4.76
C PHE A 323 22.52 -19.96 -4.16
N LEU A 324 23.20 -19.18 -3.32
CA LEU A 324 22.64 -17.95 -2.74
C LEU A 324 22.24 -16.95 -3.83
N ALA A 325 23.07 -16.77 -4.85
CA ALA A 325 22.79 -15.85 -5.94
C ALA A 325 21.54 -16.25 -6.75
N CYS A 326 21.34 -17.56 -6.99
CA CYS A 326 20.17 -18.10 -7.68
C CYS A 326 18.92 -18.07 -6.78
N LEU A 327 19.04 -18.46 -5.50
CA LEU A 327 17.94 -18.40 -4.53
C LEU A 327 17.43 -16.97 -4.33
N LYS A 328 18.31 -15.96 -4.42
CA LYS A 328 17.92 -14.55 -4.34
C LYS A 328 17.06 -14.09 -5.52
N ALA A 329 17.14 -14.77 -6.67
CA ALA A 329 16.21 -14.53 -7.79
C ALA A 329 14.86 -15.23 -7.58
N CYS A 330 14.84 -16.33 -6.82
CA CYS A 330 13.62 -17.06 -6.50
C CYS A 330 12.83 -16.44 -5.33
N GLN A 331 13.50 -15.77 -4.39
CA GLN A 331 12.87 -15.09 -3.26
C GLN A 331 13.75 -13.99 -2.65
N SER A 332 13.13 -13.00 -2.00
CA SER A 332 13.88 -11.94 -1.32
C SER A 332 14.39 -12.34 0.08
N ALA A 333 13.74 -13.31 0.71
CA ALA A 333 13.93 -13.66 2.12
C ALA A 333 15.29 -14.33 2.37
N PRO A 334 15.86 -14.18 3.59
CA PRO A 334 17.02 -14.97 4.03
C PRO A 334 16.74 -16.48 3.96
N ILE A 335 17.80 -17.28 3.77
CA ILE A 335 17.71 -18.74 3.63
C ILE A 335 18.13 -19.39 4.95
N LEU A 336 17.38 -20.38 5.46
CA LEU A 336 17.80 -21.12 6.65
C LEU A 336 19.17 -21.79 6.41
N LYS A 337 20.11 -21.65 7.35
CA LYS A 337 21.48 -22.19 7.23
C LYS A 337 21.49 -23.69 6.89
N GLU A 338 20.68 -24.48 7.59
CA GLU A 338 20.56 -25.93 7.38
C GLU A 338 20.10 -26.27 5.95
N ASP A 339 19.16 -25.50 5.40
CA ASP A 339 18.68 -25.69 4.03
C ASP A 339 19.75 -25.40 3.00
N LEU A 340 20.48 -24.29 3.20
CA LEU A 340 21.54 -23.89 2.28
C LEU A 340 22.66 -24.92 2.26
N LEU A 341 23.11 -25.38 3.42
CA LEU A 341 24.18 -26.38 3.52
C LEU A 341 23.75 -27.73 2.94
N THR A 342 22.51 -28.15 3.17
CA THR A 342 21.95 -29.39 2.60
C THR A 342 21.86 -29.30 1.07
N LEU A 343 21.32 -28.19 0.56
CA LEU A 343 21.20 -27.94 -0.88
C LEU A 343 22.56 -27.89 -1.57
N ALA A 344 23.52 -27.18 -0.98
CA ALA A 344 24.86 -27.02 -1.52
C ALA A 344 25.76 -28.25 -1.30
N LYS A 345 25.33 -29.21 -0.46
CA LYS A 345 26.15 -30.33 0.05
C LYS A 345 27.49 -29.84 0.59
N ALA A 346 27.44 -28.76 1.36
CA ALA A 346 28.62 -28.05 1.83
C ALA A 346 28.76 -28.10 3.35
N SER A 347 29.99 -27.93 3.83
CA SER A 347 30.33 -27.85 5.25
C SER A 347 30.19 -26.43 5.80
N GLU A 348 30.15 -26.28 7.13
CA GLU A 348 30.19 -24.96 7.77
C GLU A 348 31.48 -24.19 7.46
N LEU A 349 32.62 -24.89 7.34
CA LEU A 349 33.91 -24.30 6.94
C LEU A 349 33.82 -23.63 5.55
N GLN A 350 33.16 -24.28 4.60
CA GLN A 350 32.95 -23.67 3.28
C GLN A 350 32.04 -22.44 3.35
N LEU A 351 31.08 -22.41 4.29
CA LEU A 351 30.24 -21.24 4.50
C LEU A 351 31.05 -20.08 5.12
N GLU A 352 31.96 -20.38 6.04
CA GLU A 352 32.91 -19.41 6.61
C GLU A 352 33.77 -18.76 5.51
N ASP A 353 34.31 -19.55 4.58
CA ASP A 353 35.05 -19.03 3.42
C ASP A 353 34.23 -17.99 2.62
N VAL A 354 32.91 -18.18 2.48
CA VAL A 354 32.02 -17.24 1.77
C VAL A 354 31.83 -15.93 2.55
N TYR A 355 31.83 -16.00 3.89
CA TYR A 355 31.80 -14.81 4.74
C TYR A 355 33.10 -14.03 4.65
N ASP A 356 34.24 -14.72 4.66
CA ASP A 356 35.58 -14.11 4.59
C ASP A 356 35.80 -13.32 3.29
N VAL A 357 35.24 -13.81 2.17
CA VAL A 357 35.26 -13.09 0.89
C VAL A 357 34.13 -12.06 0.74
N ALA A 358 33.35 -11.80 1.81
CA ALA A 358 32.32 -10.78 1.89
C ALA A 358 31.13 -10.93 0.93
N LEU A 359 30.81 -12.15 0.52
CA LEU A 359 29.70 -12.41 -0.43
C LEU A 359 28.36 -12.70 0.26
N ALA A 360 28.39 -13.14 1.52
CA ALA A 360 27.19 -13.43 2.31
C ALA A 360 27.34 -12.92 3.74
N SER A 361 26.21 -12.87 4.46
CA SER A 361 26.16 -12.53 5.88
C SER A 361 25.17 -13.41 6.62
N GLU A 362 25.43 -13.62 7.91
CA GLU A 362 24.55 -14.34 8.83
C GLU A 362 23.58 -13.41 9.55
N GLU A 363 22.33 -13.84 9.70
CA GLU A 363 21.30 -13.19 10.48
C GLU A 363 20.68 -14.18 11.48
N ASN A 364 20.86 -13.89 12.77
CA ASN A 364 20.35 -14.72 13.86
C ASN A 364 18.91 -14.33 14.23
N MET A 365 17.94 -15.17 13.86
CA MET A 365 16.51 -14.95 14.16
C MET A 365 16.02 -15.91 15.26
N PRO A 366 14.88 -15.62 15.93
CA PRO A 366 14.33 -16.51 16.98
C PRO A 366 14.08 -17.95 16.51
N ASN A 367 13.86 -18.15 15.21
CA ASN A 367 13.48 -19.42 14.61
C ASN A 367 14.65 -20.10 13.87
N GLY A 368 15.89 -19.64 14.06
CA GLY A 368 17.09 -20.24 13.47
C GLY A 368 18.08 -19.23 12.91
N ILE A 369 19.17 -19.76 12.35
CA ILE A 369 20.23 -18.99 11.71
C ILE A 369 19.91 -18.89 10.23
N TYR A 370 19.86 -17.67 9.70
CA TYR A 370 19.56 -17.41 8.30
C TYR A 370 20.75 -16.76 7.59
N ILE A 371 20.93 -17.12 6.33
CA ILE A 371 22.01 -16.64 5.48
C ILE A 371 21.42 -15.72 4.41
N GLN A 372 22.07 -14.58 4.21
CA GLN A 372 21.62 -13.59 3.24
C GLN A 372 22.78 -13.19 2.32
N MET A 373 22.46 -13.07 1.04
CA MET A 373 23.28 -12.37 0.06
C MET A 373 22.61 -11.06 -0.34
N ASN A 374 23.41 -10.02 -0.47
CA ASN A 374 22.96 -8.71 -0.93
C ASN A 374 22.39 -8.82 -2.37
N ALA A 375 21.25 -8.17 -2.65
CA ALA A 375 20.56 -8.30 -3.93
C ALA A 375 21.43 -7.87 -5.14
N LEU A 376 22.21 -6.80 -4.97
CA LEU A 376 23.10 -6.31 -6.02
C LEU A 376 24.32 -7.21 -6.21
N VAL A 377 24.88 -7.75 -5.12
CA VAL A 377 25.96 -8.75 -5.19
C VAL A 377 25.47 -10.02 -5.88
N ALA A 378 24.27 -10.52 -5.51
CA ALA A 378 23.65 -11.67 -6.16
C ALA A 378 23.46 -11.44 -7.67
N GLN A 379 23.04 -10.24 -8.08
CA GLN A 379 22.93 -9.90 -9.50
C GLN A 379 24.29 -9.95 -10.21
N CYS A 380 25.35 -9.47 -9.58
CA CYS A 380 26.71 -9.57 -10.12
C CYS A 380 27.15 -11.04 -10.22
N CYS A 381 26.95 -11.85 -9.18
CA CYS A 381 27.26 -13.28 -9.20
C CYS A 381 26.55 -14.01 -10.34
N ARG A 382 25.24 -13.77 -10.54
CA ARG A 382 24.47 -14.42 -11.62
C ARG A 382 24.99 -14.13 -13.02
N LYS A 383 25.64 -12.98 -13.25
CA LYS A 383 26.26 -12.65 -14.54
C LYS A 383 27.55 -13.43 -14.80
N THR A 384 28.16 -13.99 -13.75
CA THR A 384 29.45 -14.69 -13.83
C THR A 384 29.32 -16.22 -13.86
N ILE A 385 28.12 -16.76 -13.62
CA ILE A 385 27.92 -18.21 -13.43
C ILE A 385 26.89 -18.79 -14.41
N HIS A 386 27.00 -20.09 -14.66
CA HIS A 386 26.00 -20.84 -15.40
C HIS A 386 24.81 -21.22 -14.49
N CYS A 387 23.85 -20.30 -14.33
CA CYS A 387 22.74 -20.42 -13.39
C CYS A 387 21.90 -21.72 -13.50
N GLN A 388 21.81 -22.33 -14.69
CA GLN A 388 20.93 -23.46 -14.95
C GLN A 388 21.23 -24.68 -14.06
N GLU A 389 22.51 -24.99 -13.80
CA GLU A 389 22.87 -26.14 -12.96
C GLU A 389 22.33 -25.98 -11.52
N TYR A 390 22.45 -24.77 -10.98
CA TYR A 390 22.00 -24.45 -9.62
C TYR A 390 20.48 -24.42 -9.53
N LEU A 391 19.80 -23.87 -10.54
CA LEU A 391 18.35 -23.81 -10.60
C LEU A 391 17.71 -25.21 -10.62
N VAL A 392 18.30 -26.18 -11.33
CA VAL A 392 17.83 -27.57 -11.32
C VAL A 392 17.88 -28.16 -9.91
N LYS A 393 19.02 -28.01 -9.22
CA LYS A 393 19.19 -28.50 -7.84
C LYS A 393 18.25 -27.80 -6.86
N ILE A 394 18.05 -26.48 -7.00
CA ILE A 394 17.09 -25.71 -6.20
C ILE A 394 15.66 -26.24 -6.41
N TYR A 395 15.26 -26.44 -7.65
CA TYR A 395 13.94 -26.96 -7.98
C TYR A 395 13.70 -28.33 -7.35
N GLU A 396 14.61 -29.30 -7.55
CA GLU A 396 14.46 -30.65 -7.02
C GLU A 396 14.41 -30.69 -5.48
N TYR A 397 15.22 -29.85 -4.81
CA TYR A 397 15.20 -29.73 -3.36
C TYR A 397 13.88 -29.16 -2.84
N TYR A 398 13.43 -28.01 -3.38
CA TYR A 398 12.24 -27.35 -2.85
C TYR A 398 10.94 -28.03 -3.28
N LYS A 399 10.91 -28.72 -4.43
CA LYS A 399 9.77 -29.53 -4.86
C LYS A 399 9.47 -30.65 -3.88
N THR A 400 10.49 -31.28 -3.31
CA THR A 400 10.31 -32.37 -2.33
C THR A 400 10.02 -31.84 -0.93
N LYS A 401 10.73 -30.79 -0.51
CA LYS A 401 10.56 -30.19 0.83
C LYS A 401 9.20 -29.52 1.01
N VAL A 402 8.79 -28.70 0.04
CA VAL A 402 7.52 -27.96 0.05
C VAL A 402 7.00 -27.90 -1.40
N PRO A 403 6.20 -28.89 -1.86
CA PRO A 403 5.78 -29.01 -3.26
C PRO A 403 5.02 -27.80 -3.83
N SER A 404 4.43 -26.97 -2.97
CA SER A 404 3.75 -25.72 -3.34
C SER A 404 4.60 -24.47 -3.12
N SER A 405 5.92 -24.60 -2.92
CA SER A 405 6.82 -23.47 -2.68
C SER A 405 6.92 -22.57 -3.91
N ASP A 406 6.82 -21.27 -3.68
CA ASP A 406 7.04 -20.27 -4.72
C ASP A 406 8.50 -20.27 -5.23
N ILE A 407 9.45 -20.74 -4.40
CA ILE A 407 10.85 -20.95 -4.81
C ILE A 407 10.93 -22.02 -5.88
N ALA A 408 10.22 -23.14 -5.70
CA ALA A 408 10.23 -24.25 -6.65
C ALA A 408 9.60 -23.82 -7.98
N LEU A 409 8.46 -23.11 -7.94
CA LEU A 409 7.84 -22.57 -9.15
C LEU A 409 8.75 -21.56 -9.86
N THR A 410 9.35 -20.62 -9.13
CA THR A 410 10.21 -19.60 -9.75
C THR A 410 11.45 -20.23 -10.36
N ALA A 411 12.10 -21.16 -9.65
CA ALA A 411 13.23 -21.91 -10.19
C ALA A 411 12.83 -22.70 -11.44
N LEU A 412 11.69 -23.40 -11.42
CA LEU A 412 11.16 -24.16 -12.56
C LEU A 412 10.94 -23.28 -13.79
N LEU A 413 10.36 -22.09 -13.61
CA LEU A 413 10.10 -21.16 -14.71
C LEU A 413 11.38 -20.59 -15.34
N MET A 414 12.49 -20.54 -14.58
CA MET A 414 13.79 -20.04 -15.04
C MET A 414 14.66 -21.09 -15.75
N LEU A 415 14.18 -22.32 -15.91
CA LEU A 415 14.93 -23.40 -16.57
C LEU A 415 14.74 -23.41 -18.09
N GLN A 416 15.81 -23.71 -18.84
CA GLN A 416 15.81 -23.67 -20.31
C GLN A 416 15.25 -24.92 -21.01
N ASN A 417 15.41 -26.13 -20.45
CA ASN A 417 15.03 -27.40 -21.13
C ASN A 417 13.95 -28.16 -20.34
N PHE A 418 12.66 -27.82 -20.52
CA PHE A 418 11.57 -28.35 -19.68
C PHE A 418 10.26 -28.73 -20.41
N SER A 419 10.34 -29.36 -21.59
CA SER A 419 9.16 -29.79 -22.37
C SER A 419 8.16 -30.66 -21.60
N ASP A 420 8.65 -31.50 -20.67
CA ASP A 420 7.84 -32.58 -20.08
C ASP A 420 7.03 -32.14 -18.84
N GLN A 421 7.15 -30.88 -18.39
CA GLN A 421 6.45 -30.37 -17.22
C GLN A 421 5.46 -29.22 -17.52
N GLN A 422 5.13 -28.98 -18.79
CA GLN A 422 4.23 -27.89 -19.18
C GLN A 422 2.86 -27.96 -18.47
N ASN A 423 2.27 -29.16 -18.36
CA ASN A 423 1.01 -29.36 -17.64
C ASN A 423 1.13 -29.00 -16.15
N LEU A 424 2.24 -29.39 -15.51
CA LEU A 424 2.50 -29.07 -14.10
C LEU A 424 2.64 -27.56 -13.89
N ILE A 425 3.34 -26.86 -14.79
CA ILE A 425 3.48 -25.40 -14.75
C ILE A 425 2.12 -24.75 -14.89
N GLU A 426 1.32 -25.15 -15.89
CA GLU A 426 -0.02 -24.63 -16.11
C GLU A 426 -0.91 -24.80 -14.87
N GLU A 427 -0.98 -26.01 -14.31
CA GLU A 427 -1.77 -26.30 -13.11
C GLU A 427 -1.32 -25.47 -11.91
N THR A 428 0.00 -25.33 -11.73
CA THR A 428 0.57 -24.57 -10.62
C THR A 428 0.26 -23.08 -10.75
N LEU A 429 0.43 -22.48 -11.93
CA LEU A 429 0.07 -21.09 -12.20
C LEU A 429 -1.43 -20.85 -11.96
N ARG A 430 -2.30 -21.73 -12.46
CA ARG A 430 -3.75 -21.65 -12.24
C ARG A 430 -4.11 -21.72 -10.75
N LYS A 431 -3.46 -22.62 -10.01
CA LYS A 431 -3.67 -22.76 -8.57
C LYS A 431 -3.27 -21.49 -7.82
N LYS A 432 -2.06 -20.97 -8.07
CA LYS A 432 -1.56 -19.74 -7.46
C LYS A 432 -2.45 -18.53 -7.75
N TYR A 433 -2.94 -18.41 -8.98
CA TYR A 433 -3.89 -17.35 -9.34
C TYR A 433 -5.23 -17.48 -8.59
N LYS A 434 -5.78 -18.69 -8.47
CA LYS A 434 -7.01 -18.94 -7.68
C LYS A 434 -6.83 -18.66 -6.19
N GLU A 435 -5.64 -18.91 -5.67
CA GLU A 435 -5.21 -18.54 -4.31
C GLU A 435 -4.98 -17.02 -4.14
N LYS A 436 -5.23 -16.22 -5.19
CA LYS A 436 -5.07 -14.76 -5.24
C LYS A 436 -3.63 -14.28 -5.04
N ARG A 437 -2.66 -15.10 -5.46
CA ARG A 437 -1.21 -14.81 -5.34
C ARG A 437 -0.72 -13.70 -6.29
N PHE A 438 -1.34 -12.52 -6.24
CA PHE A 438 -1.11 -11.43 -7.19
C PHE A 438 0.30 -10.84 -7.12
N PHE A 439 0.92 -10.77 -5.95
CA PHE A 439 2.29 -10.26 -5.82
C PHE A 439 3.33 -11.23 -6.37
N LEU A 440 3.08 -12.54 -6.29
CA LEU A 440 3.89 -13.54 -6.97
C LEU A 440 3.92 -13.27 -8.47
N PHE A 441 2.76 -13.02 -9.10
CA PHE A 441 2.72 -12.71 -10.53
C PHE A 441 3.40 -11.38 -10.86
N ALA A 442 3.31 -10.38 -9.97
CA ALA A 442 4.06 -9.13 -10.14
C ALA A 442 5.59 -9.38 -10.13
N TRP A 443 6.08 -10.20 -9.19
CA TRP A 443 7.48 -10.62 -9.12
C TRP A 443 7.92 -11.40 -10.36
N LEU A 444 7.13 -12.39 -10.79
CA LEU A 444 7.40 -13.14 -12.01
C LEU A 444 7.41 -12.21 -13.25
N GLY A 445 6.56 -11.18 -13.28
CA GLY A 445 6.57 -10.17 -14.33
C GLY A 445 7.85 -9.33 -14.40
N ASP A 446 8.47 -9.04 -13.24
CA ASP A 446 9.80 -8.41 -13.19
C ASP A 446 10.88 -9.33 -13.76
N LEU A 447 10.83 -10.64 -13.45
CA LEU A 447 11.73 -11.64 -14.04
C LEU A 447 11.50 -11.80 -15.55
N ASP A 448 10.25 -11.77 -16.02
CA ASP A 448 9.92 -11.80 -17.45
C ASP A 448 10.45 -10.57 -18.19
N ARG A 449 10.44 -9.38 -17.57
CA ARG A 449 11.05 -8.17 -18.15
C ARG A 449 12.55 -8.35 -18.40
N GLU A 450 13.21 -9.15 -17.57
CA GLU A 450 14.62 -9.48 -17.70
C GLU A 450 14.86 -10.70 -18.61
N ASN A 451 13.83 -11.22 -19.28
CA ASN A 451 13.86 -12.43 -20.10
C ASN A 451 14.34 -13.69 -19.36
N ASN A 452 14.06 -13.78 -18.06
CA ASN A 452 14.54 -14.89 -17.22
C ASN A 452 13.59 -16.08 -17.15
N LEU A 453 12.35 -16.01 -17.67
CA LEU A 453 11.34 -17.06 -17.55
C LEU A 453 11.34 -18.03 -18.75
N TYR A 454 12.49 -18.65 -19.02
CA TYR A 454 12.74 -19.48 -20.20
C TYR A 454 11.68 -20.57 -20.44
N ALA A 455 11.18 -21.22 -19.38
CA ALA A 455 10.22 -22.32 -19.51
C ALA A 455 8.87 -21.91 -20.12
N LEU A 456 8.58 -20.60 -20.20
CA LEU A 456 7.37 -20.07 -20.83
C LEU A 456 7.54 -19.86 -22.34
N TYR A 457 8.75 -19.57 -22.82
CA TYR A 457 8.96 -19.02 -24.16
C TYR A 457 8.77 -20.06 -25.28
N ASP A 458 8.95 -21.35 -25.00
CA ASP A 458 8.76 -22.40 -26.00
C ASP A 458 7.28 -22.79 -26.22
N ASN A 459 6.36 -22.35 -25.35
CA ASN A 459 4.94 -22.65 -25.45
C ASN A 459 4.10 -21.37 -25.40
N GLN A 460 3.64 -20.92 -26.57
CA GLN A 460 2.83 -19.71 -26.70
C GLN A 460 1.55 -19.73 -25.86
N ALA A 461 0.88 -20.88 -25.71
CA ALA A 461 -0.35 -21.00 -24.93
C ALA A 461 -0.06 -20.82 -23.42
N LEU A 462 1.02 -21.45 -22.93
CA LEU A 462 1.47 -21.31 -21.55
C LEU A 462 1.95 -19.88 -21.26
N TYR A 463 2.69 -19.26 -22.19
CA TYR A 463 3.10 -17.87 -22.04
C TYR A 463 1.90 -16.92 -22.04
N ASN A 464 0.90 -17.15 -22.91
CA ASN A 464 -0.36 -16.40 -22.90
C ASN A 464 -1.12 -16.55 -21.59
N LEU A 465 -1.15 -17.75 -21.01
CA LEU A 465 -1.75 -17.98 -19.71
C LEU A 465 -1.05 -17.17 -18.61
N PHE A 466 0.29 -17.17 -18.61
CA PHE A 466 1.08 -16.34 -17.70
C PHE A 466 0.81 -14.84 -17.91
N ARG A 467 0.87 -14.34 -19.15
CA ARG A 467 0.61 -12.93 -19.48
C ARG A 467 -0.76 -12.47 -19.00
N TYR A 468 -1.79 -13.31 -19.16
CA TYR A 468 -3.13 -13.06 -18.62
C TYR A 468 -3.11 -12.94 -17.09
N PHE A 469 -2.49 -13.89 -16.37
CA PHE A 469 -2.41 -13.82 -14.91
C PHE A 469 -1.59 -12.65 -14.39
N TYR A 470 -0.49 -12.32 -15.07
CA TYR A 470 0.33 -11.17 -14.73
C TYR A 470 -0.44 -9.85 -14.88
N LEU A 471 -1.02 -9.58 -16.05
CA LEU A 471 -1.81 -8.38 -16.27
C LEU A 471 -3.01 -8.32 -15.33
N SER A 472 -3.75 -9.41 -15.17
CA SER A 472 -4.89 -9.45 -14.26
C SER A 472 -4.49 -9.19 -12.82
N SER A 473 -3.34 -9.71 -12.37
CA SER A 473 -2.81 -9.42 -11.04
C SER A 473 -2.45 -7.95 -10.87
N LEU A 474 -1.87 -7.31 -11.90
CA LEU A 474 -1.59 -5.87 -11.86
C LEU A 474 -2.87 -5.04 -11.76
N LEU A 475 -3.95 -5.44 -12.46
CA LEU A 475 -5.25 -4.75 -12.35
C LEU A 475 -5.85 -4.89 -10.94
N GLU A 476 -5.80 -6.09 -10.35
CA GLU A 476 -6.26 -6.35 -8.98
C GLU A 476 -5.43 -5.58 -7.93
N LEU A 477 -4.13 -5.40 -8.19
CA LEU A 477 -3.22 -4.61 -7.35
C LEU A 477 -3.31 -3.09 -7.59
N GLY A 478 -4.16 -2.63 -8.53
CA GLY A 478 -4.26 -1.21 -8.89
C GLY A 478 -2.95 -0.66 -9.48
N LYS A 479 -2.29 -1.39 -10.38
CA LYS A 479 -1.02 -1.02 -11.02
C LYS A 479 -1.20 -0.80 -12.53
N TYR A 480 -2.12 0.08 -12.89
CA TYR A 480 -2.54 0.27 -14.29
C TYR A 480 -1.41 0.80 -15.19
N SER A 481 -0.57 1.71 -14.68
CA SER A 481 0.60 2.23 -15.42
C SER A 481 1.62 1.13 -15.76
N ILE A 482 1.87 0.22 -14.83
CA ILE A 482 2.74 -0.95 -15.06
C ILE A 482 2.07 -1.91 -16.05
N ALA A 483 0.75 -2.13 -15.92
CA ALA A 483 0.00 -3.01 -16.82
C ALA A 483 0.00 -2.49 -18.26
N ILE A 484 -0.14 -1.17 -18.48
CA ILE A 484 -0.05 -0.55 -19.80
C ILE A 484 1.35 -0.72 -20.39
N THR A 485 2.39 -0.46 -19.58
CA THR A 485 3.78 -0.64 -20.02
C THR A 485 4.06 -2.10 -20.42
N ALA A 486 3.52 -3.06 -19.64
CA ALA A 486 3.64 -4.47 -19.93
C ALA A 486 2.86 -4.87 -21.20
N LEU A 487 1.63 -4.38 -21.36
CA LEU A 487 0.81 -4.62 -22.55
C LEU A 487 1.53 -4.13 -23.81
N HIS A 488 2.03 -2.90 -23.81
CA HIS A 488 2.79 -2.34 -24.92
C HIS A 488 4.00 -3.22 -25.26
N ARG A 489 4.74 -3.72 -24.27
CA ARG A 489 5.83 -4.67 -24.51
C ARG A 489 5.35 -5.96 -25.18
N PHE A 490 4.21 -6.50 -24.74
CA PHE A 490 3.66 -7.73 -25.29
C PHE A 490 3.14 -7.57 -26.72
N GLU A 491 2.54 -6.42 -27.07
CA GLU A 491 2.10 -6.10 -28.43
C GLU A 491 3.25 -6.01 -29.42
N HIS A 492 4.42 -5.55 -28.95
CA HIS A 492 5.64 -5.43 -29.75
C HIS A 492 6.56 -6.66 -29.62
N SER A 493 6.12 -7.73 -28.95
CA SER A 493 6.89 -8.96 -28.79
C SER A 493 6.72 -9.90 -30.00
N SER A 494 7.68 -10.79 -30.22
CA SER A 494 7.58 -11.87 -31.23
C SER A 494 6.46 -12.87 -30.92
N PHE A 495 6.00 -12.94 -29.66
CA PHE A 495 4.91 -13.81 -29.24
C PHE A 495 3.57 -13.10 -29.40
N LEU A 496 2.81 -13.47 -30.43
CA LEU A 496 1.49 -12.91 -30.66
C LEU A 496 0.61 -13.04 -29.41
N LEU A 497 0.10 -11.90 -28.95
CA LEU A 497 -1.03 -11.88 -28.03
C LEU A 497 -2.24 -12.51 -28.72
N PRO A 498 -3.16 -13.15 -27.97
CA PRO A 498 -4.44 -13.56 -28.52
C PRO A 498 -5.14 -12.29 -29.02
N SER A 499 -5.15 -12.08 -30.34
CA SER A 499 -5.56 -10.81 -30.95
C SER A 499 -6.93 -10.93 -31.62
N LEU A 500 -7.57 -9.77 -31.78
CA LEU A 500 -8.92 -9.50 -32.28
C LEU A 500 -9.30 -10.05 -33.67
N ARG A 501 -8.48 -10.88 -34.32
CA ARG A 501 -8.73 -11.25 -35.71
C ARG A 501 -9.74 -12.40 -35.87
N HIS A 502 -9.87 -13.32 -34.90
CA HIS A 502 -10.93 -14.34 -34.90
C HIS A 502 -11.23 -14.80 -33.47
N VAL A 503 -12.39 -14.45 -32.88
CA VAL A 503 -12.74 -14.95 -31.53
C VAL A 503 -13.44 -16.30 -31.66
N TYR A 504 -12.82 -17.40 -31.21
CA TYR A 504 -13.55 -18.66 -31.02
C TYR A 504 -13.12 -19.49 -29.78
N THR A 505 -12.39 -18.92 -28.81
CA THR A 505 -12.21 -19.57 -27.50
C THR A 505 -12.57 -18.65 -26.31
N PRO A 506 -13.05 -19.22 -25.18
CA PRO A 506 -13.26 -18.46 -23.94
C PRO A 506 -11.99 -17.82 -23.36
N ALA A 507 -10.80 -18.34 -23.69
CA ALA A 507 -9.53 -17.80 -23.20
C ALA A 507 -9.14 -16.51 -23.94
N GLU A 508 -9.28 -16.48 -25.27
CA GLU A 508 -9.09 -15.28 -26.09
C GLU A 508 -10.01 -14.15 -25.66
N PHE A 509 -11.29 -14.45 -25.45
CA PHE A 509 -12.24 -13.45 -24.95
C PHE A 509 -11.81 -12.87 -23.60
N LYS A 510 -11.35 -13.71 -22.66
CA LYS A 510 -10.91 -13.24 -21.34
C LYS A 510 -9.71 -12.30 -21.43
N MET A 511 -8.75 -12.62 -22.28
CA MET A 511 -7.58 -11.77 -22.49
C MET A 511 -7.99 -10.44 -23.14
N GLN A 512 -8.83 -10.47 -24.16
CA GLN A 512 -9.30 -9.25 -24.81
C GLN A 512 -10.14 -8.38 -23.86
N TYR A 513 -11.05 -8.99 -23.10
CA TYR A 513 -11.83 -8.27 -22.11
C TYR A 513 -10.95 -7.66 -21.02
N LEU A 514 -9.84 -8.32 -20.63
CA LEU A 514 -8.87 -7.80 -19.69
C LEU A 514 -8.17 -6.54 -20.24
N ILE A 515 -7.78 -6.54 -21.52
CA ILE A 515 -7.16 -5.39 -22.19
C ILE A 515 -8.14 -4.21 -22.25
N ILE A 516 -9.37 -4.45 -22.71
CA ILE A 516 -10.42 -3.42 -22.76
C ILE A 516 -10.67 -2.86 -21.35
N ASN A 517 -10.74 -3.73 -20.34
CA ASN A 517 -10.94 -3.31 -18.97
C ASN A 517 -9.75 -2.50 -18.42
N LEU A 518 -8.51 -2.77 -18.87
CA LEU A 518 -7.36 -1.94 -18.55
C LEU A 518 -7.49 -0.55 -19.17
N HIS A 519 -7.90 -0.44 -20.43
CA HIS A 519 -8.18 0.86 -21.08
C HIS A 519 -9.27 1.63 -20.34
N HIS A 520 -10.34 0.95 -19.94
CA HIS A 520 -11.38 1.52 -19.09
C HIS A 520 -10.83 2.02 -17.73
N LEU A 521 -10.06 1.20 -17.01
CA LEU A 521 -9.53 1.56 -15.69
C LEU A 521 -8.45 2.65 -15.72
N SER A 522 -7.85 2.88 -16.89
CA SER A 522 -6.87 3.95 -17.14
C SER A 522 -7.47 5.18 -17.82
N ASN A 523 -8.81 5.28 -17.82
CA ASN A 523 -9.59 6.37 -18.43
C ASN A 523 -9.37 6.57 -19.94
N ASN A 524 -8.84 5.57 -20.66
CA ASN A 524 -8.80 5.55 -22.11
C ASN A 524 -10.13 5.00 -22.68
N PHE A 525 -11.23 5.70 -22.36
CA PHE A 525 -12.59 5.24 -22.63
C PHE A 525 -12.90 5.13 -24.12
N THR A 526 -12.39 6.06 -24.95
CA THR A 526 -12.59 6.05 -26.40
C THR A 526 -12.00 4.79 -27.03
N LEU A 527 -10.75 4.46 -26.69
CA LEU A 527 -10.11 3.23 -27.15
C LEU A 527 -10.88 1.98 -26.68
N ALA A 528 -11.28 1.94 -25.41
CA ALA A 528 -12.08 0.83 -24.89
C ALA A 528 -13.40 0.66 -25.66
N LEU A 529 -14.08 1.76 -26.02
CA LEU A 529 -15.30 1.74 -26.81
C LEU A 529 -15.06 1.23 -28.23
N GLU A 530 -14.03 1.72 -28.91
CA GLU A 530 -13.65 1.26 -30.25
C GLU A 530 -13.38 -0.25 -30.28
N GLU A 531 -12.66 -0.77 -29.29
CA GLU A 531 -12.40 -2.21 -29.16
C GLU A 531 -13.69 -3.01 -28.89
N ILE A 532 -14.58 -2.50 -28.04
CA ILE A 532 -15.87 -3.15 -27.76
C ILE A 532 -16.73 -3.19 -29.03
N GLU A 533 -16.85 -2.09 -29.76
CA GLU A 533 -17.63 -2.02 -31.00
C GLU A 533 -17.04 -2.91 -32.09
N THR A 534 -15.72 -2.97 -32.18
CA THR A 534 -15.02 -3.89 -33.09
C THR A 534 -15.39 -5.34 -32.79
N ILE A 535 -15.50 -5.74 -31.52
CA ILE A 535 -15.92 -7.10 -31.15
C ILE A 535 -17.41 -7.32 -31.42
N LEU A 536 -18.27 -6.38 -31.03
CA LEU A 536 -19.72 -6.52 -31.16
C LEU A 536 -20.19 -6.49 -32.63
N SER A 537 -19.42 -5.90 -33.54
CA SER A 537 -19.70 -5.83 -34.97
C SER A 537 -19.22 -7.06 -35.76
N GLN A 538 -18.50 -7.99 -35.13
CA GLN A 538 -18.04 -9.20 -35.82
C GLN A 538 -19.23 -10.08 -36.24
N PRO A 539 -19.16 -10.73 -37.42
CA PRO A 539 -20.23 -11.62 -37.92
C PRO A 539 -20.39 -12.90 -37.08
N VAL A 540 -19.49 -13.13 -36.12
CA VAL A 540 -19.39 -14.32 -35.29
C VAL A 540 -20.31 -14.23 -34.07
N SER A 541 -21.00 -15.33 -33.77
CA SER A 541 -21.82 -15.44 -32.56
C SER A 541 -20.97 -15.43 -31.29
N ILE A 542 -21.03 -14.32 -30.54
CA ILE A 542 -20.47 -14.21 -29.19
C ILE A 542 -21.42 -14.85 -28.18
N GLN A 543 -20.89 -15.59 -27.20
CA GLN A 543 -21.68 -16.12 -26.10
C GLN A 543 -22.44 -15.00 -25.38
N ARG A 544 -23.71 -15.24 -25.05
CA ARG A 544 -24.60 -14.21 -24.46
C ARG A 544 -24.05 -13.59 -23.18
N GLU A 545 -23.35 -14.36 -22.35
CA GLU A 545 -22.70 -13.85 -21.13
C GLU A 545 -21.59 -12.83 -21.46
N HIS A 546 -20.74 -13.15 -22.44
CA HIS A 546 -19.66 -12.28 -22.90
C HIS A 546 -20.21 -11.00 -23.53
N GLN A 547 -21.27 -11.12 -24.35
CA GLN A 547 -21.97 -9.98 -24.92
C GLN A 547 -22.55 -9.07 -23.82
N ASN A 548 -23.16 -9.64 -22.77
CA ASN A 548 -23.70 -8.85 -21.66
C ASN A 548 -22.60 -8.07 -20.91
N LYS A 549 -21.40 -8.65 -20.74
CA LYS A 549 -20.25 -7.97 -20.12
C LYS A 549 -19.75 -6.80 -20.97
N LEU A 550 -19.61 -7.01 -22.28
CA LEU A 550 -19.20 -5.96 -23.22
C LEU A 550 -20.21 -4.82 -23.29
N LEU A 551 -21.51 -5.13 -23.37
CA LEU A 551 -22.57 -4.12 -23.39
C LEU A 551 -22.61 -3.30 -22.09
N TYR A 552 -22.42 -3.95 -20.94
CA TYR A 552 -22.32 -3.21 -19.68
C TYR A 552 -21.10 -2.29 -19.67
N LEU A 553 -19.92 -2.80 -20.05
CA LEU A 553 -18.70 -2.00 -20.07
C LEU A 553 -18.80 -0.83 -21.05
N LYS A 554 -19.42 -1.04 -22.22
CA LYS A 554 -19.75 0.02 -23.19
C LYS A 554 -20.59 1.12 -22.55
N ALA A 555 -21.73 0.76 -21.96
CA ALA A 555 -22.60 1.73 -21.30
C ALA A 555 -21.89 2.43 -20.13
N HIS A 556 -21.02 1.72 -19.43
CA HIS A 556 -20.25 2.27 -18.32
C HIS A 556 -19.19 3.29 -18.80
N CYS A 557 -18.46 3.01 -19.87
CA CYS A 557 -17.54 3.97 -20.51
C CYS A 557 -18.30 5.20 -21.05
N GLN A 558 -19.43 5.00 -21.74
CA GLN A 558 -20.28 6.10 -22.22
C GLN A 558 -20.78 6.98 -21.09
N LYS A 559 -21.15 6.37 -19.95
CA LYS A 559 -21.52 7.10 -18.74
C LYS A 559 -20.38 8.00 -18.25
N HIS A 560 -19.15 7.53 -18.22
CA HIS A 560 -17.99 8.35 -17.81
C HIS A 560 -17.69 9.50 -18.77
N LEU A 561 -17.77 9.27 -20.08
CA LEU A 561 -17.56 10.31 -21.09
C LEU A 561 -18.65 11.39 -21.03
N GLY A 562 -19.90 11.00 -20.77
CA GLY A 562 -21.02 11.94 -20.64
C GLY A 562 -21.58 12.47 -21.96
N THR A 563 -21.03 12.05 -23.11
CA THR A 563 -21.44 12.48 -24.45
C THR A 563 -22.71 11.81 -24.96
N ASP A 564 -22.96 10.54 -24.59
CA ASP A 564 -24.15 9.76 -24.99
C ASP A 564 -24.75 9.00 -23.79
N LEU A 565 -25.24 9.77 -22.80
CA LEU A 565 -25.88 9.19 -21.61
C LEU A 565 -27.21 8.48 -21.94
N GLN A 566 -27.92 8.94 -22.98
CA GLN A 566 -29.17 8.31 -23.39
C GLN A 566 -28.94 6.93 -24.02
N GLY A 567 -27.94 6.81 -24.90
CA GLY A 567 -27.52 5.51 -25.43
C GLY A 567 -27.03 4.57 -24.34
N ALA A 568 -26.27 5.08 -23.36
CA ALA A 568 -25.85 4.32 -22.19
C ALA A 568 -27.06 3.76 -21.39
N ASP A 569 -28.05 4.59 -21.04
CA ASP A 569 -29.25 4.10 -20.33
C ASP A 569 -30.07 3.12 -21.19
N CYS A 570 -30.20 3.34 -22.50
CA CYS A 570 -30.89 2.40 -23.39
C CYS A 570 -30.25 1.00 -23.36
N ILE A 571 -28.92 0.93 -23.38
CA ILE A 571 -28.18 -0.34 -23.25
C ILE A 571 -28.44 -0.96 -21.88
N LEU A 572 -28.36 -0.19 -20.80
CA LEU A 572 -28.57 -0.69 -19.44
C LEU A 572 -30.01 -1.18 -19.22
N ALA A 573 -31.02 -0.46 -19.72
CA ALA A 573 -32.42 -0.85 -19.67
C ALA A 573 -32.68 -2.15 -20.46
N ALA A 574 -31.98 -2.35 -21.57
CA ALA A 574 -32.04 -3.60 -22.32
C ALA A 574 -31.36 -4.76 -21.56
N LEU A 575 -30.25 -4.49 -20.86
CA LEU A 575 -29.54 -5.47 -20.03
C LEU A 575 -30.36 -5.90 -18.81
N GLU A 576 -31.06 -4.97 -18.17
CA GLU A 576 -31.90 -5.24 -17.00
C GLU A 576 -32.97 -6.32 -17.26
N LYS A 577 -33.48 -6.37 -18.49
CA LYS A 577 -34.47 -7.37 -18.94
C LYS A 577 -33.85 -8.76 -19.22
N ARG A 578 -32.53 -8.89 -19.19
CA ARG A 578 -31.81 -10.15 -19.45
C ARG A 578 -31.55 -10.92 -18.16
N LYS A 579 -31.31 -12.22 -18.29
CA LYS A 579 -30.76 -13.04 -17.20
C LYS A 579 -29.27 -12.70 -17.04
N LEU A 580 -28.92 -12.04 -15.94
CA LEU A 580 -27.56 -11.62 -15.61
C LEU A 580 -27.06 -12.36 -14.34
N SER A 581 -25.74 -12.39 -14.16
CA SER A 581 -25.18 -12.71 -12.84
C SER A 581 -25.58 -11.65 -11.82
N GLU A 582 -25.66 -12.01 -10.54
CA GLU A 582 -26.09 -11.09 -9.47
C GLU A 582 -25.23 -9.82 -9.41
N SER A 583 -23.90 -9.96 -9.46
CA SER A 583 -22.96 -8.82 -9.52
C SER A 583 -23.25 -7.91 -10.72
N LEU A 584 -23.40 -8.47 -11.93
CA LEU A 584 -23.67 -7.66 -13.12
C LEU A 584 -25.05 -6.99 -13.06
N ARG A 585 -26.05 -7.67 -12.49
CA ARG A 585 -27.39 -7.11 -12.28
C ARG A 585 -27.34 -5.88 -11.37
N ILE A 586 -26.68 -5.99 -10.22
CA ILE A 586 -26.51 -4.86 -9.29
C ILE A 586 -25.82 -3.69 -10.01
N LYS A 587 -24.74 -3.98 -10.75
CA LYS A 587 -23.99 -2.99 -11.54
C LYS A 587 -24.85 -2.26 -12.58
N VAL A 588 -25.69 -2.98 -13.31
CA VAL A 588 -26.62 -2.40 -14.26
C VAL A 588 -27.61 -1.47 -13.55
N LEU A 589 -28.26 -1.96 -12.49
CA LEU A 589 -29.30 -1.22 -11.75
C LEU A 589 -28.78 0.10 -11.14
N TYR A 590 -27.66 0.07 -10.41
CA TYR A 590 -27.13 1.31 -9.83
C TYR A 590 -26.57 2.25 -10.91
N SER A 591 -26.07 1.74 -12.05
CA SER A 591 -25.56 2.59 -13.13
C SER A 591 -26.69 3.35 -13.81
N ARG A 592 -27.86 2.72 -14.00
CA ARG A 592 -29.08 3.41 -14.45
C ARG A 592 -29.47 4.49 -13.45
N MET A 593 -29.58 4.12 -12.17
CA MET A 593 -29.90 5.07 -11.10
C MET A 593 -28.94 6.28 -11.09
N ALA A 594 -27.64 6.06 -11.31
CA ALA A 594 -26.64 7.13 -11.39
C ALA A 594 -26.89 8.11 -12.55
N ILE A 595 -27.22 7.61 -13.74
CA ILE A 595 -27.54 8.45 -14.91
C ILE A 595 -28.79 9.30 -14.65
N HIS A 596 -29.87 8.69 -14.14
CA HIS A 596 -31.10 9.41 -13.82
C HIS A 596 -30.92 10.43 -12.69
N LEU A 597 -30.14 10.08 -11.65
CA LEU A 597 -29.73 11.03 -10.62
C LEU A 597 -28.94 12.19 -11.23
N PHE A 598 -28.02 11.95 -12.15
CA PHE A 598 -27.25 13.00 -12.81
C PHE A 598 -28.14 13.95 -13.61
N TRP A 599 -29.10 13.42 -14.38
CA TRP A 599 -30.10 14.20 -15.11
C TRP A 599 -31.09 14.96 -14.22
N GLY A 600 -31.23 14.57 -12.94
CA GLY A 600 -32.27 15.10 -12.06
C GLY A 600 -33.68 14.70 -12.54
N ASP A 601 -33.80 13.49 -13.06
CA ASP A 601 -35.07 12.93 -13.55
C ASP A 601 -35.98 12.59 -12.37
N ASP A 602 -37.08 13.31 -12.21
CA ASP A 602 -38.09 13.13 -11.16
C ASP A 602 -39.11 12.03 -11.48
N THR A 603 -39.11 11.53 -12.73
CA THR A 603 -40.03 10.48 -13.19
C THR A 603 -39.49 9.06 -12.98
N PHE A 604 -38.20 8.93 -12.66
CA PHE A 604 -37.57 7.64 -12.38
C PHE A 604 -37.99 7.08 -11.01
N ASP A 605 -38.37 5.81 -10.94
CA ASP A 605 -38.78 5.16 -9.68
C ASP A 605 -37.57 4.80 -8.80
N TYR A 606 -37.01 5.79 -8.13
CA TYR A 606 -35.90 5.60 -7.20
C TYR A 606 -36.28 4.72 -6.00
N ILE A 607 -37.54 4.77 -5.55
CA ILE A 607 -37.96 4.07 -4.34
C ILE A 607 -37.92 2.56 -4.57
N ASP A 608 -38.55 2.07 -5.64
CA ASP A 608 -38.52 0.65 -5.97
C ASP A 608 -37.11 0.19 -6.34
N MET A 609 -36.38 0.98 -7.13
CA MET A 609 -35.00 0.69 -7.50
C MET A 609 -34.09 0.52 -6.28
N ILE A 610 -34.13 1.45 -5.32
CA ILE A 610 -33.33 1.39 -4.09
C ILE A 610 -33.75 0.20 -3.22
N LYS A 611 -35.07 -0.07 -3.11
CA LYS A 611 -35.58 -1.23 -2.37
C LYS A 611 -35.05 -2.52 -2.98
N HIS A 612 -35.13 -2.66 -4.30
CA HIS A 612 -34.62 -3.80 -5.05
C HIS A 612 -33.11 -3.98 -4.82
N LEU A 613 -32.33 -2.92 -5.01
CA LEU A 613 -30.87 -2.92 -4.81
C LEU A 613 -30.47 -3.33 -3.39
N LYS A 614 -31.18 -2.83 -2.36
CA LYS A 614 -30.95 -3.22 -0.95
C LYS A 614 -31.22 -4.71 -0.70
N THR A 615 -32.16 -5.33 -1.41
CA THR A 615 -32.42 -6.77 -1.28
C THR A 615 -31.35 -7.65 -1.94
N LEU A 616 -30.76 -7.17 -3.04
CA LEU A 616 -29.69 -7.87 -3.75
C LEU A 616 -28.33 -7.73 -3.03
N CYS A 617 -28.01 -6.55 -2.52
CA CYS A 617 -26.71 -6.27 -1.88
C CYS A 617 -26.62 -6.88 -0.47
N LYS A 618 -26.19 -8.15 -0.38
CA LYS A 618 -25.92 -8.84 0.90
C LYS A 618 -24.46 -8.69 1.34
N GLY A 619 -24.23 -8.43 2.63
CA GLY A 619 -22.87 -8.31 3.20
C GLY A 619 -22.18 -6.98 2.89
N ASN A 620 -20.84 -6.96 2.97
CA ASN A 620 -20.00 -5.83 2.57
C ASN A 620 -19.26 -6.21 1.29
N THR A 621 -19.82 -5.84 0.13
CA THR A 621 -19.26 -6.08 -1.22
C THR A 621 -18.88 -4.76 -1.89
N GLN A 622 -18.04 -4.80 -2.94
CA GLN A 622 -17.67 -3.60 -3.69
C GLN A 622 -18.91 -2.93 -4.30
N GLU A 623 -19.83 -3.73 -4.83
CA GLU A 623 -21.08 -3.25 -5.42
C GLU A 623 -21.94 -2.47 -4.41
N LYS A 624 -21.98 -2.91 -3.15
CA LYS A 624 -22.69 -2.17 -2.09
C LYS A 624 -22.07 -0.80 -1.83
N LEU A 625 -20.74 -0.68 -1.91
CA LEU A 625 -20.06 0.60 -1.68
C LEU A 625 -20.25 1.55 -2.85
N HIS A 626 -20.24 1.06 -4.09
CA HIS A 626 -20.67 1.86 -5.24
C HIS A 626 -22.12 2.33 -5.09
N LEU A 627 -23.03 1.46 -4.66
CA LEU A 627 -24.41 1.83 -4.36
C LEU A 627 -24.48 2.93 -3.28
N MET A 628 -23.71 2.82 -2.19
CA MET A 628 -23.71 3.82 -1.12
C MET A 628 -23.34 5.23 -1.60
N ARG A 629 -22.42 5.37 -2.57
CA ARG A 629 -22.12 6.67 -3.19
C ARG A 629 -23.38 7.26 -3.85
N HIS A 630 -24.08 6.47 -4.65
CA HIS A 630 -25.29 6.93 -5.31
C HIS A 630 -26.46 7.16 -4.32
N LEU A 631 -26.53 6.42 -3.21
CA LEU A 631 -27.49 6.69 -2.14
C LEU A 631 -27.20 8.03 -1.42
N ALA A 632 -25.94 8.38 -1.22
CA ALA A 632 -25.57 9.69 -0.67
C ALA A 632 -25.99 10.83 -1.62
N HIS A 633 -25.76 10.66 -2.93
CA HIS A 633 -26.21 11.61 -3.97
C HIS A 633 -27.73 11.74 -3.97
N HIS A 634 -28.47 10.63 -3.94
CA HIS A 634 -29.93 10.62 -3.84
C HIS A 634 -30.43 11.33 -2.58
N ALA A 635 -29.80 11.09 -1.43
CA ALA A 635 -30.17 11.71 -0.16
C ALA A 635 -30.04 13.25 -0.20
N TRP A 636 -29.00 13.76 -0.86
CA TRP A 636 -28.88 15.20 -1.08
C TRP A 636 -29.90 15.71 -2.11
N LYS A 637 -29.99 15.08 -3.29
CA LYS A 637 -30.73 15.62 -4.43
C LYS A 637 -32.25 15.66 -4.24
N LEU A 638 -32.83 14.62 -3.62
CA LEU A 638 -34.28 14.53 -3.44
C LEU A 638 -34.76 14.96 -2.05
N ASN A 639 -33.89 14.91 -1.03
CA ASN A 639 -34.27 15.24 0.35
C ASN A 639 -33.56 16.49 0.90
N ASN A 640 -32.73 17.17 0.10
CA ASN A 640 -31.89 18.31 0.48
C ASN A 640 -31.11 18.06 1.79
N ASN A 641 -30.59 16.84 1.97
CA ASN A 641 -30.06 16.38 3.25
C ASN A 641 -28.57 16.00 3.16
N VAL A 642 -27.71 17.02 3.19
CA VAL A 642 -26.23 16.83 3.21
C VAL A 642 -25.77 16.03 4.43
N ILE A 643 -26.48 16.15 5.58
CA ILE A 643 -26.13 15.42 6.80
C ILE A 643 -26.28 13.92 6.58
N GLU A 644 -27.36 13.50 5.93
CA GLU A 644 -27.58 12.09 5.59
C GLU A 644 -26.59 11.59 4.54
N ALA A 645 -26.28 12.41 3.52
CA ALA A 645 -25.24 12.09 2.55
C ALA A 645 -23.88 11.83 3.24
N LEU A 646 -23.48 12.71 4.16
CA LEU A 646 -22.25 12.54 4.96
C LEU A 646 -22.28 11.27 5.80
N LYS A 647 -23.38 10.96 6.49
CA LYS A 647 -23.51 9.72 7.27
C LYS A 647 -23.32 8.47 6.42
N ILE A 648 -23.90 8.45 5.21
CA ILE A 648 -23.77 7.32 4.28
C ILE A 648 -22.30 7.18 3.84
N ILE A 649 -21.66 8.28 3.47
CA ILE A 649 -20.24 8.28 3.06
C ILE A 649 -19.32 7.86 4.22
N ASP A 650 -19.54 8.37 5.43
CA ASP A 650 -18.77 7.97 6.62
C ASP A 650 -18.93 6.48 6.93
N SER A 651 -20.15 5.94 6.85
CA SER A 651 -20.40 4.50 7.02
C SER A 651 -19.66 3.66 5.97
N GLY A 652 -19.57 4.14 4.73
CA GLY A 652 -18.84 3.46 3.67
C GLY A 652 -17.32 3.54 3.86
N LEU A 653 -16.82 4.70 4.32
CA LEU A 653 -15.42 4.88 4.69
C LEU A 653 -15.00 3.96 5.83
N GLU A 654 -15.84 3.75 6.86
CA GLU A 654 -15.53 2.80 7.94
C GLU A 654 -15.30 1.38 7.41
N ILE A 655 -16.08 0.95 6.41
CA ILE A 655 -15.89 -0.34 5.75
C ILE A 655 -14.60 -0.30 4.91
N LEU A 656 -14.43 0.73 4.09
CA LEU A 656 -13.31 0.86 3.15
C LEU A 656 -11.96 1.03 3.83
N GLU A 657 -11.92 1.65 4.99
CA GLU A 657 -10.72 1.75 5.82
C GLU A 657 -10.30 0.38 6.39
N THR A 658 -11.20 -0.62 6.38
CA THR A 658 -10.86 -2.00 6.71
C THR A 658 -10.60 -2.89 5.50
N THR A 659 -11.31 -2.68 4.38
CA THR A 659 -11.15 -3.53 3.19
C THR A 659 -10.09 -3.03 2.21
N ARG A 660 -9.76 -1.72 2.24
CA ARG A 660 -8.80 -1.05 1.35
C ARG A 660 -9.08 -1.24 -0.14
N TRP A 661 -10.36 -1.36 -0.50
CA TRP A 661 -10.69 -1.36 -1.91
C TRP A 661 -10.48 0.03 -2.50
N ARG A 662 -9.97 0.09 -3.72
CA ARG A 662 -9.65 1.31 -4.48
C ARG A 662 -10.72 2.38 -4.42
N ILE A 663 -11.99 2.00 -4.36
CA ILE A 663 -13.13 2.94 -4.26
C ILE A 663 -13.05 3.85 -3.01
N ILE A 664 -12.19 3.58 -2.03
CA ILE A 664 -11.91 4.49 -0.91
C ILE A 664 -11.52 5.91 -1.37
N TYR A 665 -10.79 6.02 -2.49
CA TYR A 665 -10.37 7.31 -3.02
C TYR A 665 -11.54 8.10 -3.63
N ASP A 666 -12.48 7.41 -4.27
CA ASP A 666 -13.76 8.02 -4.64
C ASP A 666 -14.50 8.53 -3.38
N PHE A 667 -14.52 7.76 -2.29
CA PHE A 667 -15.17 8.19 -1.05
C PHE A 667 -14.47 9.38 -0.38
N TYR A 668 -13.14 9.50 -0.47
CA TYR A 668 -12.44 10.70 -0.01
C TYR A 668 -12.86 11.93 -0.80
N PHE A 669 -12.97 11.81 -2.12
CA PHE A 669 -13.52 12.87 -2.97
C PHE A 669 -14.97 13.21 -2.60
N GLU A 670 -15.86 12.21 -2.47
CA GLU A 670 -17.26 12.43 -2.10
C GLU A 670 -17.39 13.11 -0.74
N LYS A 671 -16.60 12.69 0.26
CA LYS A 671 -16.60 13.31 1.60
C LYS A 671 -16.16 14.77 1.53
N ALA A 672 -15.10 15.06 0.79
CA ALA A 672 -14.61 16.43 0.60
C ALA A 672 -15.70 17.32 -0.03
N GLU A 673 -16.36 16.81 -1.08
CA GLU A 673 -17.45 17.49 -1.76
C GLU A 673 -18.64 17.78 -0.84
N TRP A 674 -19.09 16.81 -0.04
CA TRP A 674 -20.20 17.01 0.88
C TRP A 674 -19.87 17.96 2.02
N MET A 675 -18.65 17.90 2.57
CA MET A 675 -18.19 18.86 3.58
C MET A 675 -18.13 20.28 3.00
N ARG A 676 -17.65 20.45 1.76
CA ARG A 676 -17.61 21.72 1.04
C ARG A 676 -19.02 22.27 0.81
N ILE A 677 -19.93 21.44 0.32
CA ILE A 677 -21.32 21.83 0.07
C ILE A 677 -21.99 22.27 1.37
N GLN A 678 -21.80 21.54 2.48
CA GLN A 678 -22.39 21.91 3.76
C GLN A 678 -21.90 23.29 4.26
N ASN A 679 -20.60 23.57 4.10
CA ASN A 679 -20.05 24.89 4.42
C ASN A 679 -20.67 26.00 3.54
N ASN A 680 -20.88 25.72 2.25
CA ASN A 680 -21.51 26.67 1.32
C ASN A 680 -22.98 26.93 1.67
N GLU A 681 -23.77 25.90 2.02
CA GLU A 681 -25.18 26.04 2.39
C GLU A 681 -25.37 26.88 3.66
N LYS A 682 -24.59 26.59 4.72
CA LYS A 682 -24.76 27.27 6.02
C LYS A 682 -24.05 28.62 6.11
N ARG A 683 -23.34 29.05 5.05
CA ARG A 683 -22.52 30.28 5.00
C ARG A 683 -21.62 30.47 6.24
N THR A 684 -21.25 29.37 6.88
CA THR A 684 -20.45 29.30 8.11
C THR A 684 -19.51 28.11 7.97
N VAL A 685 -18.29 28.23 8.49
CA VAL A 685 -17.29 27.16 8.44
C VAL A 685 -17.64 26.13 9.52
N ILE A 686 -18.32 25.06 9.13
CA ILE A 686 -18.61 23.90 9.99
C ILE A 686 -17.41 22.96 9.98
N HIS A 687 -16.89 22.72 8.77
CA HIS A 687 -15.77 21.84 8.52
C HIS A 687 -14.52 22.65 8.21
N ASN A 688 -13.40 22.27 8.82
CA ASN A 688 -12.12 22.94 8.59
C ASN A 688 -11.67 22.80 7.13
N THR A 689 -11.29 23.92 6.52
CA THR A 689 -10.73 23.98 5.17
C THR A 689 -9.54 23.03 4.98
N SER A 690 -8.64 22.92 5.95
CA SER A 690 -7.47 22.03 5.83
C SER A 690 -7.87 20.55 5.74
N THR A 691 -8.92 20.15 6.46
CA THR A 691 -9.46 18.77 6.41
C THR A 691 -10.05 18.45 5.04
N ILE A 692 -10.82 19.38 4.47
CA ILE A 692 -11.40 19.22 3.12
C ILE A 692 -10.29 19.10 2.07
N LEU A 693 -9.29 20.00 2.13
CA LEU A 693 -8.16 19.97 1.20
C LEU A 693 -7.37 18.66 1.30
N SER A 694 -7.10 18.17 2.52
CA SER A 694 -6.42 16.89 2.75
C SER A 694 -7.14 15.70 2.10
N LEU A 695 -8.46 15.68 2.13
CA LEU A 695 -9.25 14.63 1.46
C LEU A 695 -9.12 14.69 -0.06
N TYR A 696 -9.14 15.88 -0.67
CA TYR A 696 -8.87 16.03 -2.10
C TYR A 696 -7.45 15.61 -2.46
N GLU A 697 -6.44 15.98 -1.66
CA GLU A 697 -5.05 15.57 -1.94
C GLU A 697 -4.88 14.05 -1.93
N LYS A 698 -5.57 13.33 -1.03
CA LYS A 698 -5.58 11.86 -1.04
C LYS A 698 -6.14 11.31 -2.35
N ALA A 699 -7.21 11.91 -2.87
CA ALA A 699 -7.80 11.51 -4.15
C ALA A 699 -6.88 11.84 -5.33
N ILE A 700 -6.27 13.03 -5.35
CA ILE A 700 -5.34 13.48 -6.42
C ILE A 700 -4.10 12.60 -6.47
N SER A 701 -3.46 12.37 -5.33
CA SER A 701 -2.25 11.56 -5.22
C SER A 701 -2.45 10.15 -5.79
N PHE A 702 -3.55 9.49 -5.40
CA PHE A 702 -3.93 8.20 -5.98
C PHE A 702 -4.21 8.30 -7.49
N ALA A 703 -4.97 9.31 -7.91
CA ALA A 703 -5.42 9.44 -9.28
C ALA A 703 -4.27 9.72 -10.25
N GLU A 704 -3.29 10.54 -9.86
CA GLU A 704 -2.06 10.79 -10.64
C GLU A 704 -1.21 9.53 -10.80
N GLU A 705 -1.01 8.75 -9.73
CA GLU A 705 -0.25 7.49 -9.78
C GLU A 705 -0.88 6.45 -10.72
N ASN A 706 -2.21 6.53 -10.91
CA ASN A 706 -3.00 5.55 -11.64
C ASN A 706 -3.56 6.06 -12.97
N MET A 707 -3.21 7.28 -13.38
CA MET A 707 -3.71 7.93 -14.59
C MET A 707 -5.25 8.07 -14.61
N ASP A 708 -5.88 8.21 -13.45
CA ASP A 708 -7.30 8.49 -13.32
C ASP A 708 -7.57 9.98 -13.49
N ILE A 709 -7.58 10.42 -14.75
CA ILE A 709 -7.80 11.83 -15.14
C ILE A 709 -9.11 12.37 -14.55
N ASN A 710 -10.20 11.61 -14.57
CA ASN A 710 -11.52 12.06 -14.09
C ASN A 710 -11.50 12.44 -12.61
N LEU A 711 -10.97 11.55 -11.75
CA LEU A 711 -10.87 11.81 -10.31
C LEU A 711 -9.86 12.92 -10.00
N ALA A 712 -8.69 12.90 -10.63
CA ALA A 712 -7.63 13.89 -10.40
C ALA A 712 -8.13 15.30 -10.71
N CYS A 713 -8.71 15.48 -11.89
CA CYS A 713 -9.23 16.75 -12.34
C CYS A 713 -10.36 17.26 -11.44
N SER A 714 -11.35 16.40 -11.14
CA SER A 714 -12.49 16.78 -10.30
C SER A 714 -12.05 17.20 -8.90
N ALA A 715 -11.07 16.51 -8.32
CA ALA A 715 -10.52 16.85 -7.01
C ALA A 715 -9.74 18.17 -7.04
N ARG A 716 -8.96 18.46 -8.09
CA ARG A 716 -8.28 19.77 -8.27
C ARG A 716 -9.28 20.92 -8.40
N LEU A 717 -10.31 20.75 -9.23
CA LEU A 717 -11.41 21.70 -9.37
C LEU A 717 -12.14 21.92 -8.03
N GLY A 718 -12.36 20.86 -7.25
CA GLY A 718 -12.91 20.92 -5.90
C GLY A 718 -12.06 21.77 -4.95
N LYS A 719 -10.73 21.59 -4.94
CA LYS A 719 -9.80 22.42 -4.14
C LYS A 719 -9.91 23.90 -4.49
N ILE A 720 -9.98 24.22 -5.78
CA ILE A 720 -10.17 25.61 -6.25
C ILE A 720 -11.47 26.18 -5.69
N LEU A 721 -12.58 25.43 -5.75
CA LEU A 721 -13.86 25.88 -5.20
C LEU A 721 -13.84 26.10 -3.69
N VAL A 722 -13.07 25.30 -2.93
CA VAL A 722 -12.90 25.50 -1.48
C VAL A 722 -12.16 26.81 -1.18
N LEU A 723 -11.12 27.11 -1.96
CA LEU A 723 -10.22 28.25 -1.74
C LEU A 723 -10.73 29.56 -2.33
N LEU A 724 -11.58 29.48 -3.36
CA LEU A 724 -12.08 30.64 -4.10
C LEU A 724 -12.66 31.73 -3.19
N PRO A 725 -13.54 31.45 -2.20
CA PRO A 725 -14.09 32.50 -1.34
C PRO A 725 -13.04 33.30 -0.55
N GLN A 726 -11.89 32.69 -0.23
CA GLN A 726 -10.82 33.32 0.54
C GLN A 726 -9.87 34.15 -0.34
N HIS A 727 -9.72 33.76 -1.61
CA HIS A 727 -8.72 34.31 -2.51
C HIS A 727 -9.27 35.05 -3.73
N GLN A 728 -10.60 35.17 -3.89
CA GLN A 728 -11.26 35.78 -5.05
C GLN A 728 -10.76 37.21 -5.38
N LYS A 729 -10.28 37.96 -4.38
CA LYS A 729 -9.72 39.32 -4.56
C LYS A 729 -8.23 39.33 -4.93
N SER A 730 -7.53 38.21 -4.83
CA SER A 730 -6.10 38.09 -5.14
C SER A 730 -5.91 37.83 -6.63
N LYS A 731 -5.52 38.87 -7.37
CA LYS A 731 -5.29 38.78 -8.83
C LYS A 731 -4.26 37.72 -9.19
N SER A 732 -3.16 37.63 -8.45
CA SER A 732 -2.09 36.64 -8.70
C SER A 732 -2.58 35.22 -8.49
N TRP A 733 -3.35 34.98 -7.42
CA TRP A 733 -3.94 33.66 -7.17
C TRP A 733 -4.94 33.28 -8.27
N CYS A 734 -5.84 34.20 -8.65
CA CYS A 734 -6.82 33.95 -9.71
C CYS A 734 -6.14 33.65 -11.06
N GLN A 735 -5.08 34.37 -11.43
CA GLN A 735 -4.32 34.11 -12.66
C GLN A 735 -3.69 32.72 -12.66
N GLU A 736 -3.08 32.32 -11.55
CA GLU A 736 -2.50 30.98 -11.39
C GLU A 736 -3.57 29.89 -11.48
N GLN A 737 -4.72 30.07 -10.81
CA GLN A 737 -5.79 29.08 -10.86
C GLN A 737 -6.44 28.99 -12.25
N VAL A 738 -6.55 30.10 -12.99
CA VAL A 738 -7.01 30.05 -14.39
C VAL A 738 -6.05 29.22 -15.25
N ARG A 739 -4.73 29.37 -15.09
CA ARG A 739 -3.76 28.54 -15.80
C ARG A 739 -3.97 27.05 -15.50
N ILE A 740 -4.12 26.71 -14.22
CA ILE A 740 -4.39 25.32 -13.80
C ILE A 740 -5.70 24.82 -14.42
N VAL A 741 -6.79 25.59 -14.36
CA VAL A 741 -8.08 25.20 -14.94
C VAL A 741 -7.98 25.00 -16.45
N ASP A 742 -7.22 25.84 -17.16
CA ASP A 742 -6.99 25.68 -18.60
C ASP A 742 -6.19 24.41 -18.92
N GLU A 743 -5.15 24.10 -18.14
CA GLU A 743 -4.41 22.83 -18.25
C GLU A 743 -5.33 21.62 -18.02
N GLU A 744 -6.22 21.68 -17.02
CA GLU A 744 -7.16 20.60 -16.72
C GLU A 744 -8.27 20.49 -17.79
N TYR A 745 -8.73 21.61 -18.35
CA TYR A 745 -9.69 21.63 -19.46
C TYR A 745 -9.13 20.89 -20.68
N MET A 746 -7.89 21.18 -21.08
CA MET A 746 -7.25 20.51 -22.22
C MET A 746 -7.14 19.00 -22.00
N LYS A 747 -6.75 18.55 -20.80
CA LYS A 747 -6.68 17.11 -20.47
C LYS A 747 -8.04 16.42 -20.58
N MET A 748 -9.11 17.08 -20.12
CA MET A 748 -10.47 16.55 -20.21
C MET A 748 -10.96 16.48 -21.64
N GLU A 749 -10.66 17.51 -22.44
CA GLU A 749 -11.00 17.57 -23.86
C GLU A 749 -10.31 16.45 -24.64
N GLU A 750 -9.00 16.26 -24.45
CA GLU A 750 -8.23 15.17 -25.04
C GLU A 750 -8.75 13.79 -24.63
N SER A 751 -9.27 13.66 -23.40
CA SER A 751 -9.83 12.42 -22.86
C SER A 751 -11.33 12.22 -23.16
N GLY A 752 -11.99 13.18 -23.82
CA GLY A 752 -13.43 13.15 -24.09
C GLY A 752 -14.34 13.24 -22.84
N LEU A 753 -13.83 13.73 -21.70
CA LEU A 753 -14.55 13.78 -20.42
C LEU A 753 -15.45 15.01 -20.34
N GLU A 754 -16.66 14.88 -20.87
CA GLU A 754 -17.44 16.03 -21.26
C GLU A 754 -18.15 16.77 -20.12
N ILE A 755 -18.48 16.02 -19.08
CA ILE A 755 -19.01 16.56 -17.82
C ILE A 755 -17.93 17.36 -17.10
N ASN A 756 -16.72 16.81 -17.00
CA ASN A 756 -15.58 17.46 -16.35
C ASN A 756 -15.17 18.73 -17.10
N LYS A 757 -15.15 18.67 -18.45
CA LYS A 757 -14.86 19.82 -19.30
C LYS A 757 -15.83 20.98 -19.04
N ALA A 758 -17.12 20.68 -18.88
CA ALA A 758 -18.13 21.67 -18.51
C ALA A 758 -17.89 22.26 -17.11
N TYR A 759 -17.51 21.44 -16.12
CA TYR A 759 -17.13 21.95 -14.80
C TYR A 759 -15.92 22.88 -14.85
N ALA A 760 -14.86 22.50 -15.57
CA ALA A 760 -13.65 23.32 -15.72
C ALA A 760 -13.97 24.68 -16.36
N HIS A 761 -14.74 24.66 -17.47
CA HIS A 761 -15.18 25.88 -18.14
C HIS A 761 -15.95 26.81 -17.18
N TYR A 762 -16.92 26.26 -16.45
CA TYR A 762 -17.71 27.06 -15.53
C TYR A 762 -16.91 27.58 -14.34
N ILE A 763 -16.00 26.78 -13.78
CA ILE A 763 -15.14 27.22 -12.67
C ILE A 763 -14.20 28.34 -13.12
N LYS A 764 -13.69 28.31 -14.36
CA LYS A 764 -12.94 29.44 -14.94
C LYS A 764 -13.76 30.73 -14.91
N LEU A 765 -15.03 30.66 -15.31
CA LEU A 765 -15.93 31.83 -15.24
C LEU A 765 -16.12 32.33 -13.81
N LEU A 766 -16.24 31.43 -12.83
CA LEU A 766 -16.33 31.80 -11.41
C LEU A 766 -15.06 32.52 -10.92
N ILE A 767 -13.87 32.04 -11.29
CA ILE A 767 -12.59 32.69 -10.91
C ILE A 767 -12.49 34.09 -11.54
N LEU A 768 -12.93 34.22 -12.79
CA LEU A 768 -12.92 35.47 -13.54
C LEU A 768 -14.09 36.42 -13.20
N ASN A 769 -14.99 36.03 -12.28
CA ASN A 769 -16.23 36.75 -11.97
C ASN A 769 -17.06 37.10 -13.22
N SER A 770 -17.08 36.21 -14.21
CA SER A 770 -17.77 36.38 -15.48
C SER A 770 -19.11 35.62 -15.47
N GLN A 771 -20.11 36.14 -16.19
CA GLN A 771 -21.38 35.43 -16.38
C GLN A 771 -21.25 34.37 -17.47
N PRO A 772 -21.94 33.21 -17.35
CA PRO A 772 -21.99 32.22 -18.41
C PRO A 772 -22.71 32.76 -19.66
N SER A 773 -22.25 32.37 -20.84
CA SER A 773 -22.92 32.70 -22.10
C SER A 773 -24.23 31.92 -22.25
N GLN A 774 -25.17 32.45 -23.03
CA GLN A 774 -26.42 31.72 -23.34
C GLN A 774 -26.15 30.40 -24.05
N GLU A 775 -25.15 30.36 -24.94
CA GLU A 775 -24.70 29.14 -25.61
C GLU A 775 -24.26 28.06 -24.61
N PHE A 776 -23.49 28.44 -23.57
CA PHE A 776 -23.04 27.49 -22.55
C PHE A 776 -24.20 26.99 -21.66
N ILE A 777 -25.15 27.86 -21.34
CA ILE A 777 -26.37 27.46 -20.59
C ILE A 777 -27.19 26.46 -21.42
N GLN A 778 -27.42 26.76 -22.70
CA GLN A 778 -28.16 25.88 -23.62
C GLN A 778 -27.42 24.54 -23.80
N TYR A 779 -26.10 24.57 -23.91
CA TYR A 779 -25.26 23.37 -23.95
C TYR A 779 -25.46 22.48 -22.70
N CYS A 780 -25.47 23.07 -21.51
CA CYS A 780 -25.72 22.33 -20.27
C CYS A 780 -27.15 21.77 -20.19
N GLU A 781 -28.14 22.49 -20.75
CA GLU A 781 -29.53 22.05 -20.80
C GLU A 781 -29.73 20.87 -21.75
N VAL A 782 -29.17 20.93 -22.96
CA VAL A 782 -29.24 19.84 -23.95
C VAL A 782 -28.59 18.57 -23.42
N ASN A 783 -27.42 18.69 -22.77
CA ASN A 783 -26.71 17.55 -22.18
C ASN A 783 -27.25 17.13 -20.79
N LYS A 784 -28.28 17.81 -20.28
CA LYS A 784 -28.89 17.56 -18.97
C LYS A 784 -27.88 17.58 -17.80
N PHE A 785 -26.94 18.53 -17.83
CA PHE A 785 -25.99 18.77 -16.74
C PHE A 785 -26.68 19.52 -15.59
N PHE A 786 -27.55 18.79 -14.89
CA PHE A 786 -28.52 19.35 -13.95
C PHE A 786 -27.88 20.19 -12.84
N ASP A 787 -26.84 19.68 -12.18
CA ASP A 787 -26.24 20.35 -11.02
C ASP A 787 -25.55 21.67 -11.44
N LEU A 788 -24.91 21.69 -12.61
CA LEU A 788 -24.35 22.90 -13.23
C LEU A 788 -25.45 23.92 -13.53
N ARG A 789 -26.53 23.49 -14.20
CA ARG A 789 -27.67 24.33 -14.55
C ARG A 789 -28.32 24.93 -13.30
N GLN A 790 -28.62 24.10 -12.30
CA GLN A 790 -29.24 24.57 -11.06
C GLN A 790 -28.34 25.57 -10.33
N HIS A 791 -27.04 25.32 -10.26
CA HIS A 791 -26.11 26.27 -9.65
C HIS A 791 -26.11 27.62 -10.39
N MET A 792 -26.08 27.61 -11.73
CA MET A 792 -26.14 28.84 -12.54
C MET A 792 -27.45 29.63 -12.36
N GLN A 793 -28.60 28.93 -12.27
CA GLN A 793 -29.92 29.56 -12.20
C GLN A 793 -30.32 29.98 -10.79
N SER A 794 -30.03 29.15 -9.79
CA SER A 794 -30.59 29.26 -8.44
C SER A 794 -29.53 29.48 -7.36
N LYS A 795 -28.25 29.56 -7.72
CA LYS A 795 -27.10 29.72 -6.81
C LYS A 795 -27.05 28.66 -5.68
N VAL A 796 -27.64 27.49 -5.91
CA VAL A 796 -27.46 26.32 -5.02
C VAL A 796 -26.01 25.85 -5.09
N PRO A 797 -25.44 25.21 -4.06
CA PRO A 797 -24.05 24.75 -4.12
C PRO A 797 -23.80 23.82 -5.33
N LEU A 798 -22.71 24.07 -6.07
CA LEU A 798 -22.27 23.18 -7.15
C LEU A 798 -21.67 21.90 -6.56
N LYS A 799 -22.21 20.72 -6.93
CA LYS A 799 -21.59 19.40 -6.72
C LYS A 799 -20.80 19.01 -7.95
N LEU A 800 -19.54 18.63 -7.76
CA LEU A 800 -18.73 17.98 -8.78
C LEU A 800 -18.97 16.46 -8.69
N THR A 801 -19.12 15.82 -9.84
CA THR A 801 -19.49 14.40 -9.94
C THR A 801 -18.45 13.63 -10.74
N VAL A 802 -17.96 12.55 -10.14
CA VAL A 802 -17.16 11.50 -10.80
C VAL A 802 -18.10 10.31 -10.95
N MET A 803 -18.65 10.12 -12.16
CA MET A 803 -19.77 9.19 -12.40
C MET A 803 -19.44 7.71 -12.22
#